data_AF-A0AAD9DBM0-F1
#
_entry.id   AF-A0AAD9DBM0-F1
#
_cell.length_a   1.000
_cell.length_b   1.000
_cell.length_c   1.000
_cell.angle_alpha   90.00
_cell.angle_beta   90.00
_cell.angle_gamma   90.00
#
_symmetry.space_group_name_H-M   'P 1'
#
loop_
_entity.id
_entity.type
_entity.pdbx_description
1 polymer ?
#
loop_
_entity_poly.entity_id
_entity_poly.type
_entity_poly.pdbx_seq_one_letter_code
_entity_poly.pdbx_strand_id
1 'polypeptide(L)'
;MKTAKHPNDEADLPEEDSKPPAKRPRRKAAIKSEKLIAGMAEDDDDVKNSPPKRPRRKKAALKSEEPAKDDSSSAEHGGSGPVVINVDAMVNVMEFLPPRSLYNIALTCKSLREMVTTKMVVHSALIHGGHAKKTMEELYNMMKNRSIHVPSPLRLLRLANGKRCEFCVNKSVNSLYNGLNIGAFSCWDCLAKGDDPLTKAWKTSWARYWRNPVYQKILNHPRVAFRDKSKGKFLWIQDRMDAHGEKFGPIVCWEDIDAMAECADGKNATAAAKAASSVAANHASVAANYVAGRLAEANALSNIEWIDRYLTDTLGAPPVEEYSEFIEAFADITDRARRIAREKENIKRDKRVKKQENRRAATDKFLADVTALIDEPFREKAVESSSSSYKTFVTPFVEDLMGPYLRAVSSIKKNTSTELAKEINTFLRSLDELLAMNFLSDEDAFESAAKAFFVESFPNMDAVFNARSYYSSNRLDSNFRGIMKENCFFKALCYLKEYDLSPMILATEPSASLAKASNYLNESSLKRVAQRAWKKHFDFLKTEESFDSAKNTRGFQETHNYFGQVLAKLDEYSTWLDAKREAAKSEEELRVWQNTDKVRSMLQDVANGYDPRVFSYFMTHDFELTFKYQTDSSFRYEQMRLGWAQEG
;
A
#
# COMPACT_ATOMS: atom_id res chain seq x y z
N MET A 1 83.88 42.36 28.54
CA MET A 1 84.29 42.04 27.15
C MET A 1 83.50 40.82 26.71
N LYS A 2 82.48 41.03 25.87
CA LYS A 2 82.38 40.53 24.48
C LYS A 2 82.35 38.98 24.39
N THR A 3 81.15 38.40 24.21
CA THR A 3 80.58 37.88 22.93
C THR A 3 80.75 36.35 22.85
N ALA A 4 79.88 35.51 22.28
CA ALA A 4 78.58 35.66 21.63
C ALA A 4 78.05 34.25 21.25
N LYS A 5 76.75 34.21 20.91
CA LYS A 5 76.08 33.36 19.89
C LYS A 5 75.93 31.85 20.12
N HIS A 6 74.68 31.47 20.38
CA HIS A 6 74.06 30.19 20.00
C HIS A 6 73.66 30.21 18.50
N PRO A 7 73.79 29.09 17.77
CA PRO A 7 73.05 28.84 16.55
C PRO A 7 71.86 27.88 16.75
N ASN A 8 70.83 28.13 15.96
CA ASN A 8 69.68 27.26 15.69
C ASN A 8 70.10 26.04 14.88
N ASP A 9 69.49 24.89 15.16
CA ASP A 9 69.27 23.83 14.16
C ASP A 9 67.77 23.47 14.20
N GLU A 10 67.08 23.85 13.11
CA GLU A 10 65.74 23.41 12.74
C GLU A 10 65.81 21.98 12.20
N ALA A 11 64.97 21.09 12.72
CA ALA A 11 64.78 19.74 12.18
C ALA A 11 63.55 19.74 11.27
N ASP A 12 63.80 19.56 9.97
CA ASP A 12 62.82 19.25 8.93
C ASP A 12 62.16 17.88 9.19
N LEU A 13 60.83 17.84 9.16
CA LEU A 13 60.04 16.62 9.04
C LEU A 13 59.41 16.54 7.65
N PRO A 14 59.41 15.36 6.99
CA PRO A 14 59.01 15.25 5.59
C PRO A 14 57.49 15.27 5.38
N GLU A 15 57.08 16.03 4.37
CA GLU A 15 55.74 16.06 3.76
C GLU A 15 55.38 14.68 3.17
N GLU A 16 54.37 14.02 3.74
CA GLU A 16 53.71 12.87 3.12
C GLU A 16 52.50 13.29 2.26
N ASP A 17 52.56 12.85 1.01
CA ASP A 17 51.56 12.96 -0.06
C ASP A 17 50.13 12.60 0.37
N SER A 18 49.29 13.64 0.55
CA SER A 18 47.85 13.49 0.71
C SER A 18 47.14 13.45 -0.66
N LYS A 19 47.07 12.25 -1.27
CA LYS A 19 46.15 11.98 -2.37
C LYS A 19 44.68 12.16 -1.92
N PRO A 20 43.83 12.88 -2.69
CA PRO A 20 42.42 13.01 -2.35
C PRO A 20 41.66 11.68 -2.56
N PRO A 21 40.70 11.33 -1.68
CA PRO A 21 39.99 10.07 -1.81
C PRO A 21 39.02 10.08 -2.99
N ALA A 22 39.00 8.95 -3.70
CA ALA A 22 38.16 8.68 -4.85
C ALA A 22 36.66 8.86 -4.55
N LYS A 23 35.95 9.46 -5.52
CA LYS A 23 34.49 9.64 -5.52
C LYS A 23 33.77 8.31 -5.31
N ARG A 24 33.10 8.15 -4.16
CA ARG A 24 32.16 7.05 -3.90
C ARG A 24 30.95 7.14 -4.84
N PRO A 25 30.54 6.04 -5.51
CA PRO A 25 29.31 6.02 -6.29
C PRO A 25 28.09 6.05 -5.36
N ARG A 26 27.14 6.94 -5.67
CA ARG A 26 25.83 7.07 -4.99
C ARG A 26 25.08 5.74 -5.04
N ARG A 27 24.96 5.08 -3.88
CA ARG A 27 24.10 3.91 -3.70
C ARG A 27 22.62 4.29 -3.87
N LYS A 28 21.94 3.55 -4.75
CA LYS A 28 20.48 3.49 -4.92
C LYS A 28 19.86 2.90 -3.65
N ALA A 29 19.35 3.73 -2.75
CA ALA A 29 18.67 3.30 -1.52
C ALA A 29 17.33 4.02 -1.28
N ALA A 30 16.66 4.46 -2.35
CA ALA A 30 15.37 5.15 -2.27
C ALA A 30 14.20 4.40 -2.95
N ILE A 31 14.40 3.17 -3.43
CA ILE A 31 13.37 2.41 -4.19
C ILE A 31 12.76 1.27 -3.34
N LYS A 32 13.27 0.97 -2.14
CA LYS A 32 12.83 -0.21 -1.37
C LYS A 32 11.73 0.05 -0.34
N SER A 33 11.38 1.31 -0.05
CA SER A 33 10.32 1.65 0.92
C SER A 33 8.95 1.94 0.29
N GLU A 34 8.85 2.11 -1.04
CA GLU A 34 7.55 2.23 -1.72
C GLU A 34 6.89 0.87 -2.02
N LYS A 35 7.66 -0.22 -2.03
CA LYS A 35 7.11 -1.57 -2.28
C LYS A 35 6.43 -2.24 -1.09
N LEU A 36 6.52 -1.68 0.12
CA LEU A 36 5.92 -2.27 1.32
C LEU A 36 4.61 -1.60 1.78
N ILE A 37 4.21 -0.48 1.16
CA ILE A 37 2.90 0.16 1.41
C ILE A 37 1.90 -0.15 0.28
N ALA A 38 2.37 -0.75 -0.83
CA ALA A 38 1.54 -1.17 -1.96
C ALA A 38 0.82 -2.53 -1.76
N GLY A 39 0.97 -3.19 -0.61
CA GLY A 39 0.42 -4.54 -0.35
C GLY A 39 -0.94 -4.58 0.35
N MET A 40 -1.60 -3.43 0.59
CA MET A 40 -2.91 -3.37 1.25
C MET A 40 -3.94 -2.51 0.49
N ALA A 41 -3.65 -2.14 -0.75
CA ALA A 41 -4.66 -1.61 -1.66
C ALA A 41 -5.13 -2.78 -2.51
N GLU A 42 -6.37 -3.22 -2.30
CA GLU A 42 -7.08 -4.15 -3.17
C GLU A 42 -6.92 -3.71 -4.63
N ASP A 43 -6.65 -4.69 -5.48
CA ASP A 43 -6.39 -4.57 -6.91
C ASP A 43 -7.56 -3.88 -7.65
N ASP A 44 -7.52 -2.55 -7.70
CA ASP A 44 -8.23 -1.76 -8.72
C ASP A 44 -7.27 -1.61 -9.92
N ASP A 45 -7.15 -2.69 -10.70
CA ASP A 45 -6.63 -2.68 -12.07
C ASP A 45 -7.63 -1.95 -13.00
N ASP A 46 -7.85 -0.66 -12.75
CA ASP A 46 -8.35 0.26 -13.75
C ASP A 46 -7.21 0.50 -14.75
N VAL A 47 -7.29 -0.24 -15.86
CA VAL A 47 -6.63 -0.01 -17.15
C VAL A 47 -5.97 1.37 -17.21
N LYS A 48 -4.63 1.37 -17.31
CA LYS A 48 -3.79 2.53 -17.69
C LYS A 48 -4.16 3.03 -19.08
N ASN A 49 -5.35 3.61 -19.22
CA ASN A 49 -5.64 4.52 -20.31
C ASN A 49 -4.87 5.81 -19.98
N SER A 50 -3.70 5.92 -20.62
CA SER A 50 -2.98 7.18 -20.72
C SER A 50 -3.99 8.30 -20.99
N PRO A 51 -3.93 9.44 -20.28
CA PRO A 51 -4.87 10.52 -20.52
C PRO A 51 -4.82 10.86 -22.01
N PRO A 52 -5.97 10.93 -22.71
CA PRO A 52 -5.98 11.27 -24.13
C PRO A 52 -5.19 12.57 -24.28
N LYS A 53 -4.14 12.54 -25.11
CA LYS A 53 -3.36 13.72 -25.47
C LYS A 53 -4.36 14.82 -25.79
N ARG A 54 -4.42 15.87 -24.94
CA ARG A 54 -5.26 17.04 -25.16
C ARG A 54 -5.12 17.43 -26.64
N PRO A 55 -6.20 17.41 -27.44
CA PRO A 55 -6.10 17.88 -28.81
C PRO A 55 -5.59 19.32 -28.73
N ARG A 56 -4.45 19.58 -29.38
CA ARG A 56 -3.93 20.93 -29.58
C ARG A 56 -5.10 21.72 -30.17
N ARG A 57 -5.64 22.66 -29.38
CA ARG A 57 -6.69 23.58 -29.78
C ARG A 57 -6.14 24.35 -30.99
N LYS A 58 -6.47 23.90 -32.21
CA LYS A 58 -6.30 24.71 -33.41
C LYS A 58 -7.18 25.93 -33.19
N LYS A 59 -6.57 27.11 -33.14
CA LYS A 59 -7.28 28.40 -33.14
C LYS A 59 -8.10 28.44 -34.43
N ALA A 60 -9.37 28.06 -34.36
CA ALA A 60 -10.34 28.45 -35.35
C ALA A 60 -10.57 29.95 -35.17
N ALA A 61 -10.24 30.72 -36.20
CA ALA A 61 -10.62 32.11 -36.28
C ALA A 61 -12.16 32.17 -36.19
N LEU A 62 -12.68 32.80 -35.13
CA LEU A 62 -14.06 33.24 -35.12
C LEU A 62 -14.19 34.30 -36.23
N LYS A 63 -14.77 33.88 -37.35
CA LYS A 63 -15.30 34.78 -38.36
C LYS A 63 -16.71 35.15 -37.87
N SER A 64 -16.83 36.30 -37.23
CA SER A 64 -18.12 36.89 -36.89
C SER A 64 -18.77 37.38 -38.18
N GLU A 65 -19.85 36.73 -38.59
CA GLU A 65 -20.80 37.29 -39.54
C GLU A 65 -21.68 38.29 -38.78
N GLU A 66 -21.44 39.57 -39.02
CA GLU A 66 -22.38 40.64 -38.67
C GLU A 66 -23.49 40.68 -39.73
N PRO A 67 -24.78 40.72 -39.34
CA PRO A 67 -25.82 41.19 -40.23
C PRO A 67 -25.83 42.73 -40.18
N ALA A 68 -25.60 43.33 -41.35
CA ALA A 68 -25.85 44.75 -41.59
C ALA A 68 -27.33 45.05 -41.33
N LYS A 69 -27.60 45.88 -40.32
CA LYS A 69 -28.83 46.65 -40.21
C LYS A 69 -28.46 48.12 -40.13
N ASP A 70 -28.72 48.79 -41.26
CA ASP A 70 -28.96 50.21 -41.32
C ASP A 70 -30.13 50.55 -40.40
N ASP A 71 -29.86 51.25 -39.31
CA ASP A 71 -30.85 52.09 -38.64
C ASP A 71 -30.17 53.39 -38.23
N SER A 72 -30.31 54.35 -39.13
CA SER A 72 -30.08 55.77 -38.90
C SER A 72 -31.11 56.29 -37.88
N SER A 73 -30.78 56.22 -36.59
CA SER A 73 -31.42 57.06 -35.59
C SER A 73 -30.35 57.85 -34.85
N SER A 74 -30.31 59.15 -35.14
CA SER A 74 -29.63 60.19 -34.40
C SER A 74 -30.10 60.18 -32.94
N ALA A 75 -29.49 59.33 -32.10
CA ALA A 75 -29.63 59.37 -30.66
C ALA A 75 -28.60 60.35 -30.11
N GLU A 76 -29.13 61.42 -29.54
CA GLU A 76 -28.44 62.47 -28.81
C GLU A 76 -27.35 61.87 -27.92
N HIS A 77 -26.16 62.48 -27.95
CA HIS A 77 -25.11 62.25 -26.97
C HIS A 77 -25.59 62.69 -25.58
N GLY A 78 -26.47 61.91 -24.98
CA GLY A 78 -26.74 61.96 -23.55
C GLY A 78 -25.45 61.54 -22.88
N GLY A 79 -24.66 62.54 -22.45
CA GLY A 79 -23.40 62.32 -21.76
C GLY A 79 -23.63 61.35 -20.62
N SER A 80 -23.24 60.08 -20.82
CA SER A 80 -23.29 59.10 -19.75
C SER A 80 -22.31 59.61 -18.71
N GLY A 81 -22.87 60.21 -17.66
CA GLY A 81 -22.09 60.61 -16.50
C GLY A 81 -21.21 59.44 -16.07
N PRO A 82 -20.06 59.72 -15.45
CA PRO A 82 -19.12 58.68 -15.02
C PRO A 82 -19.88 57.56 -14.30
N VAL A 83 -19.81 56.33 -14.84
CA VAL A 83 -20.42 55.15 -14.23
C VAL A 83 -19.71 54.93 -12.89
N VAL A 84 -20.38 55.29 -11.80
CA VAL A 84 -19.86 55.09 -10.45
C VAL A 84 -20.00 53.61 -10.11
N ILE A 85 -18.89 52.89 -10.09
CA ILE A 85 -18.85 51.50 -9.63
C ILE A 85 -19.19 51.50 -8.13
N ASN A 86 -20.17 50.70 -7.74
CA ASN A 86 -20.51 50.51 -6.33
C ASN A 86 -19.29 49.96 -5.57
N VAL A 87 -18.87 50.68 -4.53
CA VAL A 87 -17.71 50.35 -3.70
C VAL A 87 -17.81 48.94 -3.09
N ASP A 88 -19.01 48.51 -2.69
CA ASP A 88 -19.23 47.19 -2.11
C ASP A 88 -18.99 46.07 -3.14
N ALA A 89 -19.39 46.30 -4.39
CA ALA A 89 -19.12 45.36 -5.47
C ALA A 89 -17.60 45.24 -5.71
N MET A 90 -16.87 46.35 -5.58
CA MET A 90 -15.41 46.36 -5.76
C MET A 90 -14.69 45.58 -4.66
N VAL A 91 -15.10 45.72 -3.39
CA VAL A 91 -14.55 44.94 -2.27
C VAL A 91 -14.75 43.43 -2.52
N ASN A 92 -15.96 43.04 -2.93
CA ASN A 92 -16.26 41.64 -3.24
C ASN A 92 -15.40 41.10 -4.39
N VAL A 93 -15.18 41.88 -5.46
CA VAL A 93 -14.34 41.46 -6.58
C VAL A 93 -12.88 41.34 -6.16
N MET A 94 -12.38 42.30 -5.38
CA MET A 94 -10.98 42.37 -4.97
C MET A 94 -10.55 41.16 -4.13
N GLU A 95 -11.44 40.58 -3.33
CA GLU A 95 -11.17 39.38 -2.53
C GLU A 95 -10.77 38.15 -3.38
N PHE A 96 -11.31 38.04 -4.60
CA PHE A 96 -11.06 36.91 -5.49
C PHE A 96 -9.93 37.14 -6.50
N LEU A 97 -9.35 38.34 -6.53
CA LEU A 97 -8.25 38.64 -7.45
C LEU A 97 -6.98 37.88 -7.07
N PRO A 98 -6.12 37.50 -8.02
CA PRO A 98 -4.79 36.99 -7.71
C PRO A 98 -3.99 38.02 -6.89
N PRO A 99 -3.08 37.59 -5.99
CA PRO A 99 -2.34 38.51 -5.12
C PRO A 99 -1.62 39.63 -5.89
N ARG A 100 -1.15 39.35 -7.11
CA ARG A 100 -0.47 40.34 -7.96
C ARG A 100 -1.42 41.41 -8.47
N SER A 101 -2.61 41.02 -8.89
CA SER A 101 -3.65 41.94 -9.36
C SER A 101 -4.17 42.79 -8.20
N LEU A 102 -4.40 42.17 -7.04
CA LEU A 102 -4.81 42.87 -5.83
C LEU A 102 -3.76 43.91 -5.39
N TYR A 103 -2.48 43.56 -5.43
CA TYR A 103 -1.39 44.50 -5.17
C TYR A 103 -1.34 45.66 -6.17
N ASN A 104 -1.49 45.38 -7.47
CA ASN A 104 -1.50 46.45 -8.48
C ASN A 104 -2.67 47.42 -8.25
N ILE A 105 -3.86 46.92 -7.91
CA ILE A 105 -5.02 47.75 -7.59
C ILE A 105 -4.76 48.62 -6.36
N ALA A 106 -4.18 48.05 -5.30
CA ALA A 106 -3.82 48.78 -4.08
C ALA A 106 -2.81 49.93 -4.32
N LEU A 107 -2.06 49.88 -5.42
CA LEU A 107 -1.11 50.92 -5.81
C LEU A 107 -1.70 52.02 -6.69
N THR A 108 -2.93 51.85 -7.21
CA THR A 108 -3.54 52.83 -8.13
C THR A 108 -3.97 54.12 -7.44
N CYS A 109 -4.60 54.06 -6.26
CA CYS A 109 -4.97 55.24 -5.48
C CYS A 109 -5.05 54.95 -3.96
N LYS A 110 -5.07 56.00 -3.14
CA LYS A 110 -5.10 55.89 -1.66
C LYS A 110 -6.37 55.21 -1.16
N SER A 111 -7.55 55.52 -1.73
CA SER A 111 -8.81 54.91 -1.31
C SER A 111 -8.83 53.40 -1.56
N LEU A 112 -8.37 52.95 -2.74
CA LEU A 112 -8.28 51.51 -3.05
C LEU A 112 -7.25 50.79 -2.19
N ARG A 113 -6.19 51.49 -1.78
CA ARG A 113 -5.20 50.98 -0.84
C ARG A 113 -5.81 50.73 0.54
N GLU A 114 -6.61 51.67 1.03
CA GLU A 114 -7.30 51.60 2.33
C GLU A 114 -8.42 50.55 2.35
N MET A 115 -8.97 50.18 1.18
CA MET A 115 -9.94 49.08 1.06
C MET A 115 -9.32 47.68 1.19
N VAL A 116 -8.00 47.53 1.08
CA VAL A 116 -7.34 46.22 1.20
C VAL A 116 -7.24 45.82 2.67
N THR A 117 -7.96 44.77 3.05
CA THR A 117 -7.93 44.19 4.39
C THR A 117 -7.01 42.96 4.48
N THR A 118 -6.59 42.59 5.69
CA THR A 118 -5.80 41.38 5.94
C THR A 118 -6.51 40.15 5.40
N LYS A 119 -7.82 40.06 5.67
CA LYS A 119 -8.70 39.00 5.20
C LYS A 119 -8.63 38.82 3.68
N MET A 120 -8.78 39.90 2.91
CA MET A 120 -8.74 39.83 1.44
C MET A 120 -7.41 39.28 0.90
N VAL A 121 -6.30 39.65 1.54
CA VAL A 121 -4.96 39.19 1.12
C VAL A 121 -4.77 37.70 1.42
N VAL A 122 -5.17 37.25 2.61
CA VAL A 122 -5.14 35.84 2.99
C VAL A 122 -6.04 35.02 2.05
N HIS A 123 -7.23 35.52 1.76
CA HIS A 123 -8.19 34.91 0.82
C HIS A 123 -7.60 34.74 -0.57
N SER A 124 -7.13 35.83 -1.15
CA SER A 124 -6.46 35.85 -2.43
C SER A 124 -5.28 34.84 -2.48
N ALA A 125 -4.42 34.83 -1.47
CA ALA A 125 -3.26 33.96 -1.43
C ALA A 125 -3.62 32.46 -1.33
N LEU A 126 -4.60 32.12 -0.48
CA LEU A 126 -5.00 30.72 -0.26
C LEU A 126 -5.79 30.14 -1.44
N ILE A 127 -6.67 30.93 -2.07
CA ILE A 127 -7.47 30.51 -3.23
C ILE A 127 -6.58 30.24 -4.45
N HIS A 128 -5.64 31.15 -4.73
CA HIS A 128 -4.79 31.06 -5.91
C HIS A 128 -3.59 30.11 -5.73
N GLY A 129 -3.26 29.72 -4.49
CA GLY A 129 -2.28 28.68 -4.20
C GLY A 129 -0.83 29.11 -4.44
N GLY A 130 0.02 28.16 -4.82
CA GLY A 130 1.42 28.39 -5.17
C GLY A 130 2.29 28.91 -4.01
N HIS A 131 3.23 29.80 -4.33
CA HIS A 131 4.13 30.40 -3.34
C HIS A 131 3.40 31.31 -2.34
N ALA A 132 2.34 31.99 -2.77
CA ALA A 132 1.55 32.86 -1.90
C ALA A 132 0.88 32.08 -0.76
N LYS A 133 0.23 30.96 -1.08
CA LYS A 133 -0.34 30.04 -0.08
C LYS A 133 0.72 29.56 0.92
N LYS A 134 1.87 29.09 0.41
CA LYS A 134 2.96 28.60 1.26
C LYS A 134 3.48 29.69 2.21
N THR A 135 3.62 30.91 1.71
CA THR A 135 3.97 32.09 2.53
C THR A 135 2.94 32.31 3.64
N MET A 136 1.64 32.24 3.34
CA MET A 136 0.58 32.40 4.35
C MET A 136 0.57 31.27 5.39
N GLU A 137 0.83 30.02 4.99
CA GLU A 137 0.97 28.89 5.92
C GLU A 137 2.14 29.09 6.89
N GLU A 138 3.26 29.63 6.41
CA GLU A 138 4.42 29.94 7.25
C GLU A 138 4.13 31.12 8.19
N LEU A 139 3.51 32.18 7.68
CA LEU A 139 3.05 33.31 8.50
C LEU A 139 2.05 32.87 9.56
N TYR A 140 1.10 32.01 9.24
CA TYR A 140 0.12 31.51 10.20
C TYR A 140 0.76 30.89 11.43
N ASN A 141 1.82 30.09 11.27
CA ASN A 141 2.50 29.49 12.43
C ASN A 141 3.16 30.57 13.32
N MET A 142 3.76 31.60 12.72
CA MET A 142 4.41 32.70 13.44
C MET A 142 3.39 33.63 14.11
N MET A 143 2.30 33.95 13.40
CA MET A 143 1.19 34.78 13.88
C MET A 143 0.43 34.10 15.02
N LYS A 144 0.13 32.79 14.87
CA LYS A 144 -0.50 31.97 15.92
C LYS A 144 0.35 31.93 17.19
N ASN A 145 1.68 31.84 17.03
CA ASN A 145 2.61 31.87 18.15
C ASN A 145 2.89 33.29 18.66
N ARG A 146 2.33 34.33 18.03
CA ARG A 146 2.57 35.76 18.33
C ARG A 146 4.08 36.07 18.43
N SER A 147 4.86 35.50 17.51
CA SER A 147 6.32 35.54 17.55
C SER A 147 6.93 36.60 16.63
N ILE A 148 6.12 37.22 15.77
CA ILE A 148 6.53 38.28 14.84
C ILE A 148 5.61 39.49 14.98
N HIS A 149 6.08 40.66 14.53
CA HIS A 149 5.20 41.82 14.35
C HIS A 149 4.13 41.53 13.28
N VAL A 150 2.91 42.01 13.52
CA VAL A 150 1.75 41.85 12.64
C VAL A 150 1.99 42.61 11.34
N PRO A 151 2.10 41.94 10.17
CA PRO A 151 2.34 42.64 8.92
C PRO A 151 1.07 43.39 8.47
N SER A 152 1.23 44.62 8.00
CA SER A 152 0.15 45.41 7.39
C SER A 152 -0.44 44.69 6.16
N PRO A 153 -1.70 44.97 5.76
CA PRO A 153 -2.28 44.37 4.56
C PRO A 153 -1.43 44.54 3.29
N LEU A 154 -0.78 45.70 3.15
CA LEU A 154 0.12 45.97 2.02
C LEU A 154 1.43 45.19 2.11
N ARG A 155 1.97 45.00 3.33
CA ARG A 155 3.13 44.13 3.52
C ARG A 155 2.77 42.67 3.27
N LEU A 156 1.63 42.19 3.74
CA LEU A 156 1.14 40.84 3.41
C LEU A 156 1.02 40.63 1.89
N LEU A 157 0.56 41.63 1.14
CA LEU A 157 0.55 41.55 -0.33
C LEU A 157 1.96 41.50 -0.91
N ARG A 158 2.91 42.29 -0.40
CA ARG A 158 4.32 42.21 -0.81
C ARG A 158 4.91 40.83 -0.53
N LEU A 159 4.62 40.24 0.64
CA LEU A 159 5.04 38.88 1.01
C LEU A 159 4.35 37.83 0.11
N ALA A 160 3.06 37.95 -0.16
CA ALA A 160 2.34 37.04 -1.06
C ALA A 160 2.89 37.07 -2.50
N ASN A 161 3.39 38.23 -2.94
CA ASN A 161 3.99 38.46 -4.25
C ASN A 161 5.52 38.38 -4.25
N GLY A 162 6.13 38.08 -3.12
CA GLY A 162 7.57 38.18 -2.89
C GLY A 162 8.37 37.33 -3.88
N LYS A 163 9.28 37.97 -4.61
CA LYS A 163 10.26 37.30 -5.49
C LYS A 163 11.69 37.75 -5.24
N ARG A 164 11.87 38.78 -4.40
CA ARG A 164 13.15 39.45 -4.15
C ARG A 164 13.34 39.62 -2.66
N CYS A 165 14.59 39.68 -2.24
CA CYS A 165 14.98 39.98 -0.87
C CYS A 165 14.48 41.37 -0.46
N GLU A 166 13.78 41.49 0.67
CA GLU A 166 13.34 42.75 1.28
C GLU A 166 14.53 43.62 1.73
N PHE A 167 15.70 43.01 1.96
CA PHE A 167 16.91 43.73 2.37
C PHE A 167 17.69 44.31 1.19
N CYS A 168 18.23 43.46 0.30
CA CYS A 168 19.07 43.96 -0.80
C CYS A 168 18.32 44.25 -2.09
N VAL A 169 17.07 43.79 -2.24
CA VAL A 169 16.24 43.92 -3.46
C VAL A 169 16.83 43.27 -4.72
N ASN A 170 18.09 42.83 -4.68
CA ASN A 170 18.84 42.31 -5.82
C ASN A 170 18.67 40.81 -6.01
N LYS A 171 18.64 40.04 -4.93
CA LYS A 171 18.58 38.57 -4.99
C LYS A 171 17.14 38.07 -5.05
N SER A 172 16.90 37.08 -5.90
CA SER A 172 15.61 36.41 -5.94
C SER A 172 15.42 35.47 -4.76
N VAL A 173 14.22 35.48 -4.20
CA VAL A 173 13.81 34.67 -3.05
C VAL A 173 12.41 34.16 -3.35
N ASN A 174 12.23 32.83 -3.37
CA ASN A 174 10.99 32.20 -3.87
C ASN A 174 9.97 31.88 -2.78
N SER A 175 10.37 31.90 -1.52
CA SER A 175 9.46 31.78 -0.38
C SER A 175 10.13 32.40 0.84
N LEU A 176 9.34 32.65 1.88
CA LEU A 176 9.88 32.77 3.22
C LEU A 176 10.82 31.59 3.49
N TYR A 177 11.92 31.85 4.20
CA TYR A 177 12.88 30.80 4.54
C TYR A 177 12.20 29.82 5.49
N ASN A 178 11.83 28.64 4.96
CA ASN A 178 11.09 27.60 5.67
C ASN A 178 11.73 27.26 7.02
N GLY A 179 11.12 27.82 8.07
CA GLY A 179 11.50 27.67 9.46
C GLY A 179 12.83 28.28 9.84
N LEU A 180 13.14 29.49 9.36
CA LEU A 180 13.87 30.45 10.21
C LEU A 180 12.93 31.28 11.10
N ASN A 181 11.60 31.21 10.86
CA ASN A 181 10.58 31.95 11.61
C ASN A 181 10.81 33.47 11.68
N ILE A 182 11.40 34.05 10.62
CA ILE A 182 11.79 35.46 10.55
C ILE A 182 10.74 36.38 9.91
N GLY A 183 9.63 35.85 9.39
CA GLY A 183 8.55 36.68 8.83
C GLY A 183 8.95 37.63 7.68
N ALA A 184 10.05 37.35 6.96
CA ALA A 184 10.60 38.22 5.92
C ALA A 184 11.14 37.45 4.71
N PHE A 185 10.97 38.00 3.50
CA PHE A 185 11.63 37.52 2.29
C PHE A 185 13.07 38.02 2.29
N SER A 186 14.01 37.14 2.55
CA SER A 186 15.42 37.51 2.64
C SER A 186 16.27 36.54 1.87
N CYS A 187 17.43 36.98 1.39
CA CYS A 187 18.44 36.08 0.86
C CYS A 187 19.44 35.74 1.96
N TRP A 188 20.05 34.56 1.88
CA TRP A 188 21.01 34.11 2.88
C TRP A 188 22.16 35.09 3.10
N ASP A 189 22.61 35.80 2.06
CA ASP A 189 23.73 36.73 2.20
C ASP A 189 23.36 37.96 3.03
N CYS A 190 22.16 38.52 2.86
CA CYS A 190 21.68 39.58 3.75
C CYS A 190 21.50 39.07 5.18
N LEU A 191 21.01 37.84 5.33
CA LEU A 191 20.88 37.22 6.65
C LEU A 191 22.23 36.86 7.28
N ALA A 192 23.27 36.55 6.54
CA ALA A 192 24.53 36.03 7.11
C ALA A 192 25.66 37.05 7.13
N LYS A 193 25.61 38.07 6.26
CA LYS A 193 26.69 39.02 6.01
C LYS A 193 26.21 40.47 5.87
N GLY A 194 24.92 40.75 6.04
CA GLY A 194 24.40 42.11 5.99
C GLY A 194 24.91 42.97 7.15
N ASP A 195 24.55 44.26 7.14
CA ASP A 195 24.96 45.22 8.18
C ASP A 195 24.47 44.85 9.58
N ASP A 196 23.42 44.03 9.66
CA ASP A 196 23.03 43.35 10.89
C ASP A 196 22.63 41.90 10.52
N PRO A 197 23.62 40.98 10.52
CA PRO A 197 23.39 39.60 10.15
C PRO A 197 22.59 38.91 11.26
N LEU A 198 21.79 37.91 10.90
CA LEU A 198 21.36 36.89 11.84
C LEU A 198 22.59 36.42 12.59
N THR A 199 22.64 36.75 13.87
CA THR A 199 23.55 36.04 14.74
C THR A 199 23.04 34.62 14.71
N LYS A 200 23.91 33.68 14.31
CA LYS A 200 23.80 32.34 14.87
C LYS A 200 23.78 32.61 16.35
N ALA A 201 22.63 32.52 17.02
CA ALA A 201 22.65 32.41 18.47
C ALA A 201 23.59 31.22 18.73
N TRP A 202 24.76 31.58 19.26
CA TRP A 202 26.00 30.83 19.17
C TRP A 202 25.82 29.42 19.72
N LYS A 203 26.80 28.52 19.47
CA LYS A 203 26.81 27.15 19.98
C LYS A 203 26.18 27.13 21.38
N THR A 204 25.02 26.52 21.53
CA THR A 204 24.36 26.28 22.82
C THR A 204 25.29 25.60 23.83
N SER A 205 26.46 25.12 23.38
CA SER A 205 27.60 24.68 24.19
C SER A 205 28.27 25.76 25.06
N TRP A 206 27.95 27.05 24.94
CA TRP A 206 28.47 28.05 25.89
C TRP A 206 27.79 27.87 27.25
N ALA A 207 28.59 27.47 28.24
CA ALA A 207 28.15 27.00 29.54
C ALA A 207 27.16 27.95 30.26
N ARG A 208 27.23 29.27 30.04
CA ARG A 208 26.38 30.24 30.74
C ARG A 208 24.89 30.16 30.39
N TYR A 209 24.54 29.80 29.16
CA TYR A 209 23.15 29.83 28.69
C TYR A 209 22.44 28.49 28.85
N TRP A 210 23.12 27.38 28.54
CA TRP A 210 22.53 26.06 28.71
C TRP A 210 22.44 25.64 30.18
N ARG A 211 23.34 26.11 31.04
CA ARG A 211 23.29 25.78 32.47
C ARG A 211 22.31 26.65 33.26
N ASN A 212 21.87 27.78 32.70
CA ASN A 212 20.93 28.66 33.38
C ASN A 212 19.48 28.36 32.92
N PRO A 213 18.61 27.87 33.82
CA PRO A 213 17.24 27.50 33.48
C PRO A 213 16.38 28.69 33.02
N VAL A 214 16.73 29.94 33.40
CA VAL A 214 16.02 31.15 32.96
C VAL A 214 16.16 31.34 31.44
N TYR A 215 17.38 31.27 30.92
CA TYR A 215 17.63 31.38 29.49
C TYR A 215 16.97 30.24 28.69
N GLN A 216 16.94 29.03 29.25
CA GLN A 216 16.20 27.93 28.61
C GLN A 216 14.69 28.23 28.53
N LYS A 217 14.09 28.77 29.60
CA LYS A 217 12.67 29.18 29.59
C LYS A 217 12.41 30.27 28.55
N ILE A 218 13.24 31.31 28.49
CA ILE A 218 13.11 32.38 27.49
C ILE A 218 13.21 31.79 26.08
N LEU A 219 14.27 31.04 25.78
CA LEU A 219 14.54 30.52 24.44
C LEU A 219 13.56 29.44 23.97
N ASN A 220 12.81 28.83 24.90
CA ASN A 220 11.77 27.85 24.58
C ASN A 220 10.37 28.48 24.56
N HIS A 221 10.24 29.78 24.84
CA HIS A 221 8.98 30.48 24.82
C HIS A 221 8.44 30.61 23.38
N PRO A 222 7.16 30.28 23.09
CA PRO A 222 6.63 30.30 21.72
C PRO A 222 6.72 31.65 21.00
N ARG A 223 6.66 32.77 21.73
CA ARG A 223 6.77 34.14 21.17
C ARG A 223 8.19 34.58 20.87
N VAL A 224 9.19 33.90 21.45
CA VAL A 224 10.58 34.11 21.05
C VAL A 224 10.74 33.32 19.76
N ALA A 225 10.68 33.99 18.61
CA ALA A 225 10.69 33.34 17.30
C ALA A 225 12.01 32.58 17.10
N PHE A 226 11.99 31.32 17.51
CA PHE A 226 13.16 30.49 17.67
C PHE A 226 12.96 29.17 16.93
N ARG A 227 14.04 28.53 16.46
CA ARG A 227 13.97 27.15 15.95
C ARG A 227 15.11 26.29 16.42
N ASP A 228 14.74 25.17 17.01
CA ASP A 228 15.64 24.06 17.28
C ASP A 228 15.84 23.21 16.01
N LYS A 229 17.01 23.31 15.41
CA LYS A 229 17.48 22.41 14.35
C LYS A 229 18.95 22.10 14.64
N SER A 230 19.44 21.00 14.06
CA SER A 230 20.83 20.52 14.16
C SER A 230 21.95 21.54 13.81
N LYS A 231 21.61 22.76 13.40
CA LYS A 231 22.54 23.82 12.98
C LYS A 231 22.56 25.05 13.90
N GLY A 232 21.86 25.00 15.03
CA GLY A 232 21.92 26.04 16.06
C GLY A 232 20.75 27.02 16.03
N LYS A 233 20.77 27.90 17.03
CA LYS A 233 19.76 28.91 17.32
C LYS A 233 20.01 30.16 16.42
N PHE A 234 19.02 30.92 15.97
CA PHE A 234 19.21 32.21 15.27
C PHE A 234 18.30 33.28 15.85
N LEU A 235 18.82 34.49 16.07
CA LEU A 235 18.09 35.67 16.52
C LEU A 235 18.56 36.88 15.72
N TRP A 236 17.72 37.91 15.66
CA TRP A 236 18.11 39.21 15.11
C TRP A 236 18.97 39.96 16.12
N ILE A 237 19.93 40.77 15.68
CA ILE A 237 20.67 41.61 16.63
C ILE A 237 19.79 42.76 17.08
N GLN A 238 19.11 43.40 16.11
CA GLN A 238 18.29 44.58 16.33
C GLN A 238 16.95 44.48 15.59
N ASP A 239 15.98 45.25 16.06
CA ASP A 239 14.70 45.45 15.38
C ASP A 239 14.93 45.95 13.95
N ARG A 240 14.15 45.44 13.01
CA ARG A 240 14.16 45.96 11.62
C ARG A 240 12.84 46.64 11.30
N MET A 241 12.98 47.72 10.54
CA MET A 241 11.90 48.41 9.89
C MET A 241 12.06 48.28 8.39
N ASP A 242 10.95 48.17 7.68
CA ASP A 242 10.97 48.19 6.22
C ASP A 242 11.10 49.63 5.69
N ALA A 243 11.07 49.79 4.36
CA ALA A 243 11.17 51.10 3.71
C ALA A 243 10.00 52.06 4.05
N HIS A 244 8.93 51.57 4.68
CA HIS A 244 7.78 52.36 5.12
C HIS A 244 7.77 52.60 6.63
N GLY A 245 8.83 52.20 7.35
CA GLY A 245 8.91 52.32 8.81
C GLY A 245 8.12 51.24 9.56
N GLU A 246 7.60 50.22 8.86
CA GLU A 246 6.86 49.13 9.48
C GLU A 246 7.85 48.16 10.14
N LYS A 247 7.74 47.95 11.45
CA LYS A 247 8.51 46.90 12.13
C LYS A 247 8.14 45.53 11.58
N PHE A 248 9.13 44.70 11.34
CA PHE A 248 8.90 43.33 10.88
C PHE A 248 9.85 42.32 11.51
N GLY A 249 9.51 41.04 11.37
CA GLY A 249 10.31 39.95 11.88
C GLY A 249 10.04 39.62 13.36
N PRO A 250 10.94 38.87 14.00
CA PRO A 250 10.83 38.48 15.41
C PRO A 250 10.62 39.68 16.32
N ILE A 251 9.78 39.51 17.34
CA ILE A 251 9.58 40.54 18.39
C ILE A 251 10.80 40.64 19.30
N VAL A 252 11.52 39.53 19.46
CA VAL A 252 12.64 39.40 20.40
C VAL A 252 13.94 39.36 19.62
N CYS A 253 14.78 40.36 19.89
CA CYS A 253 16.14 40.47 19.39
C CYS A 253 17.13 39.94 20.43
N TRP A 254 18.40 39.88 20.04
CA TRP A 254 19.47 39.31 20.85
C TRP A 254 19.66 40.09 22.16
N GLU A 255 19.64 41.41 22.09
CA GLU A 255 19.83 42.30 23.24
C GLU A 255 18.74 42.12 24.30
N ASP A 256 17.53 41.73 23.88
CA ASP A 256 16.39 41.52 24.77
C ASP A 256 16.54 40.26 25.63
N ILE A 257 17.27 39.23 25.15
CA ILE A 257 17.39 37.95 25.87
C ILE A 257 18.13 38.13 27.20
N ASP A 258 19.25 38.86 27.18
CA ASP A 258 20.02 39.12 28.40
C ASP A 258 19.21 40.05 29.34
N ALA A 259 18.52 41.07 28.80
CA ALA A 259 17.65 41.97 29.57
C ALA A 259 16.45 41.24 30.22
N MET A 260 15.85 40.29 29.51
CA MET A 260 14.79 39.41 30.03
C MET A 260 15.31 38.52 31.16
N ALA A 261 16.51 37.94 31.01
CA ALA A 261 17.10 37.11 32.05
C ALA A 261 17.44 37.93 33.31
N GLU A 262 17.94 39.15 33.16
CA GLU A 262 18.17 40.07 34.27
C GLU A 262 16.87 40.52 34.97
N CYS A 263 15.79 40.66 34.19
CA CYS A 263 14.45 40.95 34.72
C CYS A 263 13.95 39.78 35.59
N ALA A 264 14.12 38.54 35.13
CA ALA A 264 13.74 37.34 35.87
C ALA A 264 14.57 37.11 37.14
N ASP A 265 15.85 37.46 37.14
CA ASP A 265 16.74 37.36 38.31
C ASP A 265 16.41 38.41 39.41
N GLY A 266 15.48 39.33 39.17
CA GLY A 266 15.14 40.41 40.12
C GLY A 266 16.24 41.48 40.29
N LYS A 267 17.34 41.39 39.54
CA LYS A 267 18.48 42.34 39.60
C LYS A 267 18.13 43.71 39.03
N ASN A 268 17.22 43.78 38.06
CA ASN A 268 16.72 45.07 37.54
C ASN A 268 15.56 45.65 38.35
N ALA A 269 14.87 44.86 39.19
CA ALA A 269 13.90 45.41 40.15
C ALA A 269 14.60 46.32 41.17
N THR A 270 15.84 46.01 41.57
CA THR A 270 16.62 46.86 42.47
C THR A 270 17.25 48.08 41.78
N ALA A 271 17.59 48.00 40.48
CA ALA A 271 18.08 49.14 39.69
C ALA A 271 16.95 50.13 39.32
N ALA A 272 15.80 49.64 38.89
CA ALA A 272 14.60 50.46 38.66
C ALA A 272 14.05 51.03 39.97
N ALA A 273 14.09 50.27 41.09
CA ALA A 273 13.79 50.80 42.42
C ALA A 273 14.80 51.89 42.84
N LYS A 274 16.08 51.79 42.47
CA LYS A 274 17.08 52.85 42.70
C LYS A 274 16.81 54.11 41.87
N ALA A 275 16.46 53.97 40.59
CA ALA A 275 16.13 55.09 39.71
C ALA A 275 14.80 55.76 40.11
N ALA A 276 13.79 54.98 40.52
CA ALA A 276 12.54 55.51 41.07
C ALA A 276 12.75 56.12 42.46
N SER A 277 13.62 55.56 43.30
CA SER A 277 13.96 56.09 44.62
C SER A 277 14.75 57.41 44.54
N SER A 278 15.49 57.67 43.45
CA SER A 278 16.13 58.98 43.24
C SER A 278 15.17 60.07 42.78
N VAL A 279 14.02 59.71 42.20
CA VAL A 279 12.97 60.65 41.78
C VAL A 279 11.91 60.86 42.88
N ALA A 280 11.72 59.88 43.78
CA ALA A 280 10.69 59.87 44.81
C ALA A 280 11.23 60.04 46.25
N ALA A 281 12.26 60.88 46.45
CA ALA A 281 12.82 61.15 47.79
C ALA A 281 11.80 61.70 48.81
N ASN A 282 10.59 62.10 48.38
CA ASN A 282 9.53 62.56 49.25
C ASN A 282 8.41 61.52 49.55
N HIS A 283 8.47 60.29 49.03
CA HIS A 283 7.47 59.24 49.30
C HIS A 283 8.10 57.83 49.46
N ALA A 284 9.08 57.72 50.35
CA ALA A 284 9.86 56.50 50.56
C ALA A 284 9.02 55.25 50.95
N SER A 285 7.90 55.42 51.68
CA SER A 285 7.08 54.28 52.12
C SER A 285 6.19 53.70 51.01
N VAL A 286 5.72 54.53 50.07
CA VAL A 286 4.88 54.09 48.94
C VAL A 286 5.73 53.36 47.90
N ALA A 287 6.94 53.85 47.64
CA ALA A 287 7.89 53.21 46.73
C ALA A 287 8.37 51.84 47.27
N ALA A 288 8.66 51.74 48.57
CA ALA A 288 9.07 50.48 49.20
C ALA A 288 7.94 49.41 49.14
N ASN A 289 6.70 49.80 49.42
CA ASN A 289 5.56 48.88 49.32
C ASN A 289 5.23 48.49 47.88
N TYR A 290 5.41 49.38 46.91
CA TYR A 290 5.25 49.08 45.48
C TYR A 290 6.33 48.09 44.98
N VAL A 291 7.57 48.27 45.41
CA VAL A 291 8.69 47.37 45.06
C VAL A 291 8.53 46.00 45.71
N ALA A 292 8.17 45.95 47.00
CA ALA A 292 7.90 44.70 47.71
C ALA A 292 6.70 43.95 47.08
N GLY A 293 5.65 44.68 46.69
CA GLY A 293 4.51 44.14 45.95
C GLY A 293 4.91 43.53 44.61
N ARG A 294 5.74 44.24 43.81
CA ARG A 294 6.24 43.71 42.53
C ARG A 294 7.18 42.52 42.68
N LEU A 295 7.98 42.43 43.74
CA LEU A 295 8.84 41.28 44.02
C LEU A 295 8.03 40.05 44.43
N ALA A 296 6.98 40.24 45.24
CA ALA A 296 6.06 39.17 45.61
C ALA A 296 5.23 38.68 44.41
N GLU A 297 4.79 39.61 43.55
CA GLU A 297 4.04 39.30 42.33
C GLU A 297 4.93 38.58 41.29
N ALA A 298 6.19 39.00 41.11
CA ALA A 298 7.15 38.33 40.22
C ALA A 298 7.48 36.89 40.66
N ASN A 299 7.46 36.60 41.97
CA ASN A 299 7.59 35.24 42.50
C ASN A 299 6.30 34.40 42.41
N ALA A 300 5.14 35.05 42.21
CA ALA A 300 3.83 34.41 42.15
C ALA A 300 3.34 34.14 40.71
N LEU A 301 3.79 34.91 39.72
CA LEU A 301 3.48 34.68 38.32
C LEU A 301 4.05 33.32 37.89
N SER A 302 3.28 32.56 37.11
CA SER A 302 3.77 31.30 36.55
C SER A 302 5.08 31.55 35.79
N ASN A 303 5.94 30.53 35.67
CA ASN A 303 7.29 30.64 35.09
C ASN A 303 7.38 31.30 33.69
N ILE A 304 6.25 31.58 33.04
CA ILE A 304 6.11 32.08 31.67
C ILE A 304 5.44 33.47 31.59
N GLU A 305 4.54 33.85 32.51
CA GLU A 305 3.76 35.10 32.40
C GLU A 305 4.60 36.37 32.41
N TRP A 306 5.74 36.37 33.12
CA TRP A 306 6.67 37.50 33.14
C TRP A 306 7.30 37.75 31.75
N ILE A 307 7.47 36.71 30.93
CA ILE A 307 7.95 36.84 29.55
C ILE A 307 6.90 37.60 28.73
N ASP A 308 5.64 37.15 28.76
CA ASP A 308 4.56 37.82 28.03
C ASP A 308 4.36 39.28 28.46
N ARG A 309 4.50 39.56 29.75
CA ARG A 309 4.49 40.91 30.29
C ARG A 309 5.66 41.74 29.75
N TYR A 310 6.89 41.21 29.79
CA TYR A 310 8.06 41.91 29.24
C TYR A 310 7.92 42.19 27.73
N LEU A 311 7.42 41.22 26.96
CA LEU A 311 7.19 41.40 25.53
C LEU A 311 6.20 42.53 25.27
N THR A 312 5.12 42.60 26.05
CA THR A 312 4.05 43.60 25.87
C THR A 312 4.50 44.97 26.38
N ASP A 313 5.00 45.05 27.61
CA ASP A 313 5.30 46.30 28.31
C ASP A 313 6.62 46.94 27.81
N THR A 314 7.65 46.13 27.56
CA THR A 314 8.99 46.62 27.20
C THR A 314 9.21 46.66 25.70
N LEU A 315 8.88 45.57 25.00
CA LEU A 315 9.15 45.47 23.55
C LEU A 315 8.00 46.00 22.68
N GLY A 316 6.88 46.39 23.30
CA GLY A 316 5.69 46.86 22.58
C GLY A 316 5.13 45.78 21.65
N ALA A 317 5.16 44.52 22.09
CA ALA A 317 4.63 43.41 21.31
C ALA A 317 3.15 43.66 21.00
N PRO A 318 2.68 43.41 19.76
CA PRO A 318 1.29 43.66 19.40
C PRO A 318 0.31 42.91 20.32
N PRO A 319 -0.85 43.53 20.64
CA PRO A 319 -1.89 42.88 21.42
C PRO A 319 -2.50 41.71 20.64
N VAL A 320 -3.16 40.79 21.35
CA VAL A 320 -3.65 39.52 20.76
C VAL A 320 -4.68 39.77 19.67
N GLU A 321 -5.47 40.83 19.85
CA GLU A 321 -6.53 41.28 18.96
C GLU A 321 -5.99 41.60 17.56
N GLU A 322 -4.77 42.15 17.46
CA GLU A 322 -4.16 42.45 16.14
C GLU A 322 -3.79 41.20 15.34
N TYR A 323 -3.57 40.05 16.00
CA TYR A 323 -3.32 38.78 15.30
C TYR A 323 -4.61 38.08 14.87
N SER A 324 -5.74 38.40 15.51
CA SER A 324 -7.01 37.68 15.34
C SER A 324 -7.52 37.72 13.89
N GLU A 325 -7.47 38.89 13.24
CA GLU A 325 -7.96 39.06 11.87
C GLU A 325 -7.25 38.10 10.88
N PHE A 326 -5.91 37.98 10.98
CA PHE A 326 -5.14 37.06 10.15
C PHE A 326 -5.47 35.60 10.47
N ILE A 327 -5.48 35.25 11.77
CA ILE A 327 -5.66 33.87 12.24
C ILE A 327 -7.05 33.35 11.86
N GLU A 328 -8.09 34.15 12.07
CA GLU A 328 -9.47 33.82 11.74
C GLU A 328 -9.68 33.70 10.23
N ALA A 329 -9.17 34.65 9.44
CA ALA A 329 -9.26 34.59 7.98
C ALA A 329 -8.56 33.34 7.41
N PHE A 330 -7.38 32.99 7.95
CA PHE A 330 -6.66 31.79 7.54
C PHE A 330 -7.42 30.51 7.92
N ALA A 331 -7.97 30.46 9.14
CA ALA A 331 -8.72 29.30 9.64
C ALA A 331 -10.01 29.08 8.83
N ASP A 332 -10.81 30.12 8.62
CA ASP A 332 -12.09 30.05 7.90
C ASP A 332 -11.93 29.47 6.48
N ILE A 333 -10.95 29.97 5.71
CA ILE A 333 -10.71 29.46 4.36
C ILE A 333 -10.21 28.04 4.37
N THR A 334 -9.29 27.73 5.28
CA THR A 334 -8.73 26.39 5.36
C THR A 334 -9.84 25.39 5.68
N ASP A 335 -10.78 25.74 6.57
CA ASP A 335 -11.93 24.92 6.91
C ASP A 335 -12.96 24.84 5.77
N ARG A 336 -13.22 25.94 5.06
CA ARG A 336 -14.03 25.93 3.84
C ARG A 336 -13.44 25.02 2.77
N ALA A 337 -12.13 25.08 2.54
CA ALA A 337 -11.42 24.22 1.60
C ALA A 337 -11.52 22.73 1.99
N ARG A 338 -11.38 22.42 3.29
CA ARG A 338 -11.57 21.06 3.83
C ARG A 338 -13.00 20.55 3.66
N ARG A 339 -14.02 21.40 3.86
CA ARG A 339 -15.44 21.04 3.62
C ARG A 339 -15.68 20.69 2.15
N ILE A 340 -15.26 21.55 1.23
CA ILE A 340 -15.39 21.31 -0.22
C ILE A 340 -14.64 20.04 -0.65
N ALA A 341 -13.47 19.76 -0.07
CA ALA A 341 -12.73 18.53 -0.36
C ALA A 341 -13.51 17.27 0.05
N ARG A 342 -14.08 17.27 1.27
CA ARG A 342 -14.94 16.18 1.77
C ARG A 342 -16.20 15.99 0.92
N GLU A 343 -16.88 17.07 0.55
CA GLU A 343 -18.05 17.01 -0.34
C GLU A 343 -17.71 16.39 -1.70
N LYS A 344 -16.58 16.79 -2.31
CA LYS A 344 -16.10 16.21 -3.57
C LYS A 344 -15.76 14.73 -3.44
N GLU A 345 -15.23 14.30 -2.30
CA GLU A 345 -14.93 12.89 -2.02
C GLU A 345 -16.22 12.07 -1.86
N ASN A 346 -17.21 12.58 -1.12
CA ASN A 346 -18.52 11.96 -0.98
C ASN A 346 -19.21 11.81 -2.35
N ILE A 347 -19.24 12.86 -3.18
CA ILE A 347 -19.80 12.79 -4.54
C ILE A 347 -19.08 11.73 -5.39
N LYS A 348 -17.76 11.56 -5.24
CA LYS A 348 -17.00 10.50 -5.93
C LYS A 348 -17.37 9.11 -5.41
N ARG A 349 -17.53 8.95 -4.10
CA ARG A 349 -17.95 7.70 -3.45
C ARG A 349 -19.34 7.28 -3.94
N ASP A 350 -20.31 8.19 -3.93
CA ASP A 350 -21.67 7.93 -4.39
C ASP A 350 -21.71 7.53 -5.86
N LYS A 351 -20.90 8.19 -6.72
CA LYS A 351 -20.74 7.81 -8.12
C LYS A 351 -20.16 6.40 -8.30
N ARG A 352 -19.22 5.98 -7.43
CA ARG A 352 -18.66 4.62 -7.45
C ARG A 352 -19.68 3.57 -7.02
N VAL A 353 -20.42 3.83 -5.94
CA VAL A 353 -21.49 2.95 -5.45
C VAL A 353 -22.56 2.78 -6.55
N LYS A 354 -23.07 3.87 -7.12
CA LYS A 354 -24.05 3.82 -8.21
C LYS A 354 -23.53 3.09 -9.44
N LYS A 355 -22.24 3.25 -9.80
CA LYS A 355 -21.63 2.50 -10.91
C LYS A 355 -21.56 1.00 -10.60
N GLN A 356 -21.26 0.63 -9.35
CA GLN A 356 -21.21 -0.77 -8.91
C GLN A 356 -22.60 -1.40 -8.89
N GLU A 357 -23.61 -0.70 -8.37
CA GLU A 357 -25.01 -1.14 -8.39
C GLU A 357 -25.52 -1.35 -9.82
N ASN A 358 -25.26 -0.39 -10.73
CA ASN A 358 -25.61 -0.54 -12.14
C ASN A 358 -24.90 -1.73 -12.78
N ARG A 359 -23.62 -1.97 -12.44
CA ARG A 359 -22.88 -3.14 -12.93
C ARG A 359 -23.48 -4.45 -12.40
N ARG A 360 -23.84 -4.51 -11.11
CA ARG A 360 -24.50 -5.67 -10.50
C ARG A 360 -25.86 -5.94 -11.17
N ALA A 361 -26.72 -4.94 -11.30
CA ALA A 361 -28.01 -5.08 -11.97
C ALA A 361 -27.87 -5.54 -13.43
N ALA A 362 -26.86 -5.05 -14.16
CA ALA A 362 -26.56 -5.51 -15.50
C ALA A 362 -26.07 -6.97 -15.53
N THR A 363 -25.22 -7.36 -14.58
CA THR A 363 -24.77 -8.74 -14.41
C THR A 363 -25.95 -9.65 -14.10
N ASP A 364 -26.80 -9.31 -13.13
CA ASP A 364 -27.95 -10.12 -12.73
C ASP A 364 -28.93 -10.31 -13.89
N LYS A 365 -29.16 -9.26 -14.67
CA LYS A 365 -29.95 -9.35 -15.90
C LYS A 365 -29.31 -10.28 -16.92
N PHE A 366 -28.01 -10.15 -17.17
CA PHE A 366 -27.29 -11.01 -18.11
C PHE A 366 -27.33 -12.48 -17.67
N LEU A 367 -27.10 -12.76 -16.39
CA LEU A 367 -27.20 -14.10 -15.80
C LEU A 367 -28.61 -14.66 -16.02
N ALA A 368 -29.66 -13.88 -15.70
CA ALA A 368 -31.04 -14.28 -15.88
C ALA A 368 -31.39 -14.58 -17.36
N ASP A 369 -30.92 -13.74 -18.29
CA ASP A 369 -31.13 -13.94 -19.73
C ASP A 369 -30.45 -15.23 -20.22
N VAL A 370 -29.22 -15.52 -19.78
CA VAL A 370 -28.52 -16.77 -20.12
C VAL A 370 -29.22 -17.98 -19.51
N THR A 371 -29.58 -17.93 -18.22
CA THR A 371 -30.31 -19.01 -17.54
C THR A 371 -31.64 -19.33 -18.21
N ALA A 372 -32.38 -18.31 -18.67
CA ALA A 372 -33.64 -18.49 -19.37
C ALA A 372 -33.51 -19.21 -20.72
N LEU A 373 -32.32 -19.19 -21.32
CA LEU A 373 -31.99 -19.83 -22.60
C LEU A 373 -31.33 -21.20 -22.44
N ILE A 374 -30.92 -21.58 -21.23
CA ILE A 374 -30.45 -22.95 -20.94
C ILE A 374 -31.64 -23.91 -20.96
N ASP A 375 -31.44 -25.06 -21.60
CA ASP A 375 -32.44 -26.12 -21.74
C ASP A 375 -32.93 -26.59 -20.35
N GLU A 376 -34.24 -26.80 -20.21
CA GLU A 376 -34.92 -27.05 -18.93
C GLU A 376 -34.30 -28.18 -18.08
N PRO A 377 -33.94 -29.37 -18.64
CA PRO A 377 -33.35 -30.46 -17.86
C PRO A 377 -32.02 -30.11 -17.17
N PHE A 378 -31.31 -29.11 -17.69
CA PHE A 378 -30.00 -28.71 -17.21
C PHE A 378 -30.03 -27.43 -16.38
N ARG A 379 -31.14 -26.67 -16.41
CA ARG A 379 -31.22 -25.35 -15.79
C ARG A 379 -30.99 -25.38 -14.29
N GLU A 380 -31.61 -26.34 -13.60
CA GLU A 380 -31.47 -26.53 -12.15
C GLU A 380 -30.05 -26.99 -11.79
N LYS A 381 -29.41 -27.79 -12.65
CA LYS A 381 -28.06 -28.34 -12.42
C LYS A 381 -26.96 -27.31 -12.71
N ALA A 382 -27.17 -26.46 -13.70
CA ALA A 382 -26.24 -25.40 -14.06
C ALA A 382 -26.30 -24.22 -13.06
N VAL A 383 -27.48 -23.95 -12.50
CA VAL A 383 -27.74 -22.79 -11.63
C VAL A 383 -28.22 -23.25 -10.26
N GLU A 384 -27.30 -23.49 -9.34
CA GLU A 384 -27.65 -23.62 -7.93
C GLU A 384 -27.79 -22.22 -7.32
N SER A 385 -28.90 -21.95 -6.66
CA SER A 385 -29.07 -20.69 -5.94
C SER A 385 -28.23 -20.73 -4.67
N SER A 386 -26.97 -20.30 -4.74
CA SER A 386 -26.17 -20.11 -3.54
C SER A 386 -26.86 -19.09 -2.61
N SER A 387 -26.82 -19.30 -1.30
CA SER A 387 -27.36 -18.37 -0.30
C SER A 387 -26.56 -17.06 -0.22
N SER A 388 -25.47 -16.94 -0.97
CA SER A 388 -24.71 -15.72 -1.09
C SER A 388 -25.46 -14.72 -1.99
N SER A 389 -25.19 -13.42 -1.81
CA SER A 389 -25.88 -12.34 -2.52
C SER A 389 -25.72 -12.33 -4.06
N TYR A 390 -25.08 -13.34 -4.65
CA TYR A 390 -24.91 -13.50 -6.08
C TYR A 390 -25.33 -14.91 -6.53
N LYS A 391 -26.12 -14.97 -7.60
CA LYS A 391 -26.35 -16.22 -8.34
C LYS A 391 -25.04 -16.58 -9.06
N THR A 392 -24.31 -17.54 -8.54
CA THR A 392 -23.13 -18.11 -9.20
C THR A 392 -23.52 -19.39 -9.91
N PHE A 393 -22.94 -19.65 -11.08
CA PHE A 393 -23.10 -20.95 -11.71
C PHE A 393 -22.24 -21.95 -10.96
N VAL A 394 -22.81 -23.08 -10.55
CA VAL A 394 -22.06 -24.08 -9.76
C VAL A 394 -21.11 -24.90 -10.62
N THR A 395 -21.25 -24.80 -11.94
CA THR A 395 -20.48 -25.59 -12.88
C THR A 395 -19.29 -24.79 -13.43
N PRO A 396 -18.04 -25.18 -13.14
CA PRO A 396 -16.87 -24.34 -13.43
C PRO A 396 -16.68 -23.99 -14.91
N PHE A 397 -17.01 -24.87 -15.85
CA PHE A 397 -16.89 -24.53 -17.28
C PHE A 397 -17.86 -23.42 -17.70
N VAL A 398 -19.02 -23.31 -17.03
CA VAL A 398 -19.98 -22.23 -17.29
C VAL A 398 -19.41 -20.93 -16.76
N GLU A 399 -18.80 -20.94 -15.57
CA GLU A 399 -18.07 -19.78 -15.05
C GLU A 399 -16.92 -19.36 -15.97
N ASP A 400 -16.12 -20.32 -16.44
CA ASP A 400 -15.02 -20.08 -17.39
C ASP A 400 -15.52 -19.45 -18.70
N LEU A 401 -16.62 -19.96 -19.23
CA LEU A 401 -17.29 -19.43 -20.43
C LEU A 401 -17.83 -18.02 -20.22
N MET A 402 -18.36 -17.73 -19.04
CA MET A 402 -18.99 -16.45 -18.71
C MET A 402 -18.00 -15.38 -18.26
N GLY A 403 -16.84 -15.78 -17.71
CA GLY A 403 -15.84 -14.90 -17.13
C GLY A 403 -15.45 -13.71 -18.04
N PRO A 404 -15.16 -13.91 -19.35
CA PRO A 404 -14.88 -12.82 -20.27
C PRO A 404 -16.02 -11.79 -20.37
N TYR A 405 -17.27 -12.24 -20.32
CA TYR A 405 -18.46 -11.40 -20.44
C TYR A 405 -18.80 -10.67 -19.13
N LEU A 406 -18.65 -11.33 -17.98
CA LEU A 406 -18.87 -10.74 -16.65
C LEU A 406 -17.90 -9.59 -16.32
N ARG A 407 -16.70 -9.61 -16.93
CA ARG A 407 -15.76 -8.49 -16.84
C ARG A 407 -16.23 -7.24 -17.61
N ALA A 408 -17.04 -7.42 -18.66
CA ALA A 408 -17.41 -6.36 -19.60
C ALA A 408 -18.92 -6.31 -19.91
N VAL A 409 -19.77 -6.49 -18.89
CA VAL A 409 -21.24 -6.64 -19.05
C VAL A 409 -21.88 -5.49 -19.82
N SER A 410 -21.40 -4.26 -19.64
CA SER A 410 -21.92 -3.08 -20.33
C SER A 410 -21.70 -3.08 -21.86
N SER A 411 -20.87 -3.98 -22.37
CA SER A 411 -20.53 -4.08 -23.80
C SER A 411 -21.13 -5.31 -24.49
N ILE A 412 -21.89 -6.13 -23.76
CA ILE A 412 -22.47 -7.36 -24.27
C ILE A 412 -23.56 -7.03 -25.30
N LYS A 413 -23.48 -7.64 -26.48
CA LYS A 413 -24.52 -7.52 -27.52
C LYS A 413 -25.70 -8.42 -27.17
N LYS A 414 -26.90 -8.06 -27.62
CA LYS A 414 -28.13 -8.84 -27.39
C LYS A 414 -28.01 -10.31 -27.82
N ASN A 415 -27.27 -10.60 -28.90
CA ASN A 415 -27.10 -11.97 -29.41
C ASN A 415 -26.10 -12.80 -28.61
N THR A 416 -25.22 -12.18 -27.82
CA THR A 416 -24.15 -12.88 -27.09
C THR A 416 -24.71 -13.84 -26.06
N SER A 417 -25.80 -13.49 -25.36
CA SER A 417 -26.46 -14.41 -24.41
C SER A 417 -26.97 -15.67 -25.11
N THR A 418 -27.49 -15.54 -26.33
CA THR A 418 -27.99 -16.66 -27.14
C THR A 418 -26.87 -17.55 -27.65
N GLU A 419 -25.78 -16.97 -28.14
CA GLU A 419 -24.60 -17.72 -28.58
C GLU A 419 -23.99 -18.52 -27.42
N LEU A 420 -23.83 -17.86 -26.26
CA LEU A 420 -23.30 -18.48 -25.05
C LEU A 420 -24.21 -19.60 -24.53
N ALA A 421 -25.53 -19.36 -24.45
CA ALA A 421 -26.48 -20.39 -24.03
C ALA A 421 -26.50 -21.58 -24.99
N LYS A 422 -26.40 -21.35 -26.30
CA LYS A 422 -26.26 -22.41 -27.30
C LYS A 422 -24.99 -23.22 -27.08
N GLU A 423 -23.86 -22.57 -26.79
CA GLU A 423 -22.58 -23.22 -26.50
C GLU A 423 -22.64 -24.07 -25.21
N ILE A 424 -23.32 -23.57 -24.17
CA ILE A 424 -23.60 -24.30 -22.94
C ILE A 424 -24.49 -25.52 -23.22
N ASN A 425 -25.64 -25.35 -23.89
CA ASN A 425 -26.55 -26.45 -24.20
C ASN A 425 -25.90 -27.52 -25.09
N THR A 426 -25.08 -27.12 -26.05
CA THR A 426 -24.34 -28.06 -26.92
C THR A 426 -23.41 -28.93 -26.09
N PHE A 427 -22.67 -28.32 -25.16
CA PHE A 427 -21.79 -29.07 -24.28
C PHE A 427 -22.58 -29.98 -23.33
N LEU A 428 -23.66 -29.49 -22.75
CA LEU A 428 -24.51 -30.26 -21.83
C LEU A 428 -25.11 -31.50 -22.51
N ARG A 429 -25.56 -31.40 -23.76
CA ARG A 429 -26.04 -32.55 -24.54
C ARG A 429 -24.94 -33.57 -24.82
N SER A 430 -23.68 -33.16 -25.00
CA SER A 430 -22.57 -34.11 -25.13
C SER A 430 -22.31 -34.92 -23.85
N LEU A 431 -22.82 -34.48 -22.69
CA LEU A 431 -22.77 -35.29 -21.47
C LEU A 431 -23.73 -36.49 -21.56
N ASP A 432 -24.86 -36.37 -22.25
CA ASP A 432 -25.75 -37.51 -22.47
C ASP A 432 -25.07 -38.57 -23.35
N GLU A 433 -24.34 -38.14 -24.38
CA GLU A 433 -23.53 -39.02 -25.23
C GLU A 433 -22.40 -39.70 -24.43
N LEU A 434 -21.73 -38.95 -23.55
CA LEU A 434 -20.73 -39.47 -22.62
C LEU A 434 -21.32 -40.55 -21.71
N LEU A 435 -22.49 -40.29 -21.13
CA LEU A 435 -23.17 -41.19 -20.19
C LEU A 435 -23.80 -42.41 -20.84
N ALA A 436 -24.07 -42.36 -22.14
CA ALA A 436 -24.53 -43.53 -22.89
C ALA A 436 -23.44 -44.63 -22.98
N MET A 437 -22.16 -44.27 -22.81
CA MET A 437 -21.01 -45.19 -22.83
C MET A 437 -20.91 -46.06 -24.10
N ASN A 438 -21.57 -45.68 -25.20
CA ASN A 438 -21.60 -46.43 -26.45
C ASN A 438 -20.26 -46.48 -27.19
N PHE A 439 -19.29 -45.65 -26.78
CA PHE A 439 -17.93 -45.63 -27.32
C PHE A 439 -17.02 -46.71 -26.70
N LEU A 440 -17.50 -47.46 -25.71
CA LEU A 440 -16.82 -48.61 -25.12
C LEU A 440 -17.49 -49.91 -25.59
N SER A 441 -16.68 -50.79 -26.15
CA SER A 441 -17.06 -52.11 -26.64
C SER A 441 -17.40 -53.05 -25.48
N ASP A 442 -18.46 -53.84 -25.66
CA ASP A 442 -18.80 -54.94 -24.76
C ASP A 442 -17.97 -56.21 -25.05
N GLU A 443 -17.30 -56.26 -26.21
CA GLU A 443 -16.49 -57.41 -26.65
C GLU A 443 -15.05 -57.37 -26.14
N ASP A 444 -14.49 -56.17 -25.92
CA ASP A 444 -13.15 -56.01 -25.35
C ASP A 444 -13.22 -56.06 -23.82
N ALA A 445 -12.41 -56.92 -23.21
CA ALA A 445 -12.47 -57.16 -21.77
C ALA A 445 -12.11 -55.92 -20.92
N PHE A 446 -11.23 -55.05 -21.41
CA PHE A 446 -10.88 -53.81 -20.72
C PHE A 446 -11.99 -52.78 -20.88
N GLU A 447 -12.48 -52.56 -22.10
CA GLU A 447 -13.54 -51.59 -22.35
C GLU A 447 -14.84 -51.97 -21.65
N SER A 448 -15.19 -53.26 -21.62
CA SER A 448 -16.34 -53.79 -20.89
C SER A 448 -16.23 -53.56 -19.38
N ALA A 449 -15.05 -53.82 -18.80
CA ALA A 449 -14.78 -53.52 -17.39
C ALA A 449 -14.83 -52.02 -17.08
N ALA A 450 -14.25 -51.19 -17.95
CA ALA A 450 -14.30 -49.74 -17.83
C ALA A 450 -15.73 -49.20 -17.93
N LYS A 451 -16.52 -49.75 -18.86
CA LYS A 451 -17.94 -49.41 -19.03
C LYS A 451 -18.73 -49.74 -17.77
N ALA A 452 -18.57 -50.95 -17.21
CA ALA A 452 -19.21 -51.32 -15.96
C ALA A 452 -18.83 -50.38 -14.81
N PHE A 453 -17.53 -50.10 -14.64
CA PHE A 453 -17.03 -49.18 -13.61
C PHE A 453 -17.57 -47.75 -13.76
N PHE A 454 -17.62 -47.22 -14.99
CA PHE A 454 -18.09 -45.86 -15.24
C PHE A 454 -19.60 -45.73 -15.14
N VAL A 455 -20.38 -46.75 -15.54
CA VAL A 455 -21.83 -46.79 -15.35
C VAL A 455 -22.17 -46.79 -13.86
N GLU A 456 -21.46 -47.56 -13.04
CA GLU A 456 -21.64 -47.54 -11.58
C GLU A 456 -21.21 -46.19 -10.97
N SER A 457 -20.11 -45.63 -11.47
CA SER A 457 -19.55 -44.37 -10.99
C SER A 457 -20.34 -43.13 -11.36
N PHE A 458 -21.00 -43.16 -12.53
CA PHE A 458 -21.73 -42.05 -13.12
C PHE A 458 -23.08 -42.56 -13.67
N PRO A 459 -23.98 -43.05 -12.80
CA PRO A 459 -25.23 -43.67 -13.23
C PRO A 459 -26.20 -42.67 -13.88
N ASN A 460 -25.99 -41.39 -13.63
CA ASN A 460 -26.79 -40.30 -14.18
C ASN A 460 -25.98 -39.01 -14.19
N MET A 461 -26.59 -37.97 -14.76
CA MET A 461 -26.01 -36.65 -14.86
C MET A 461 -25.71 -36.02 -13.49
N ASP A 462 -26.53 -36.27 -12.46
CA ASP A 462 -26.28 -35.70 -11.12
C ASP A 462 -24.97 -36.22 -10.53
N ALA A 463 -24.62 -37.48 -10.78
CA ALA A 463 -23.32 -38.02 -10.36
C ALA A 463 -22.15 -37.30 -11.04
N VAL A 464 -22.31 -36.88 -12.30
CA VAL A 464 -21.29 -36.10 -13.03
C VAL A 464 -21.15 -34.70 -12.43
N PHE A 465 -22.27 -34.01 -12.16
CA PHE A 465 -22.24 -32.67 -11.56
C PHE A 465 -21.78 -32.68 -10.08
N ASN A 466 -21.99 -33.79 -9.38
CA ASN A 466 -21.55 -33.98 -8.00
C ASN A 466 -20.19 -34.67 -7.88
N ALA A 467 -19.48 -34.89 -8.99
CA ALA A 467 -18.11 -35.40 -9.02
C ALA A 467 -17.13 -34.35 -8.47
N ARG A 468 -17.19 -34.14 -7.15
CA ARG A 468 -16.28 -33.27 -6.41
C ARG A 468 -15.10 -34.11 -5.96
N SER A 469 -13.89 -33.57 -6.12
CA SER A 469 -12.75 -34.15 -5.42
C SER A 469 -12.78 -33.74 -3.95
N TYR A 470 -12.06 -34.47 -3.11
CA TYR A 470 -11.91 -34.16 -1.68
C TYR A 470 -11.35 -32.73 -1.44
N TYR A 471 -10.70 -32.12 -2.43
CA TYR A 471 -10.04 -30.81 -2.32
C TYR A 471 -10.46 -29.77 -3.37
N SER A 472 -11.37 -30.07 -4.31
CA SER A 472 -11.70 -29.17 -5.44
C SER A 472 -13.20 -29.05 -5.69
N SER A 473 -13.56 -27.95 -6.35
CA SER A 473 -14.82 -27.80 -7.08
C SER A 473 -15.01 -28.96 -8.07
N ASN A 474 -16.26 -29.11 -8.55
CA ASN A 474 -16.63 -30.03 -9.62
C ASN A 474 -15.60 -29.96 -10.78
N ARG A 475 -15.13 -31.12 -11.26
CA ARG A 475 -14.13 -31.21 -12.34
C ARG A 475 -14.67 -30.91 -13.75
N LEU A 476 -15.91 -30.48 -13.89
CA LEU A 476 -16.43 -29.92 -15.13
C LEU A 476 -15.83 -28.53 -15.42
N ASP A 477 -14.50 -28.45 -15.58
CA ASP A 477 -13.72 -27.24 -15.86
C ASP A 477 -13.41 -27.07 -17.36
N SER A 478 -12.66 -26.02 -17.70
CA SER A 478 -12.21 -25.78 -19.09
C SER A 478 -11.35 -26.90 -19.68
N ASN A 479 -10.60 -27.66 -18.87
CA ASN A 479 -9.82 -28.81 -19.35
C ASN A 479 -10.71 -29.97 -19.74
N PHE A 480 -11.64 -30.36 -18.86
CA PHE A 480 -12.64 -31.39 -19.16
C PHE A 480 -13.42 -31.02 -20.42
N ARG A 481 -13.80 -29.75 -20.56
CA ARG A 481 -14.46 -29.23 -21.75
C ARG A 481 -13.61 -29.34 -23.02
N GLY A 482 -12.30 -29.08 -22.94
CA GLY A 482 -11.37 -29.27 -24.05
C GLY A 482 -11.36 -30.74 -24.53
N ILE A 483 -11.22 -31.67 -23.58
CA ILE A 483 -11.21 -33.12 -23.85
C ILE A 483 -12.53 -33.57 -24.52
N MET A 484 -13.67 -33.06 -24.04
CA MET A 484 -14.99 -33.37 -24.63
C MET A 484 -15.13 -32.86 -26.07
N LYS A 485 -14.59 -31.68 -26.40
CA LYS A 485 -14.64 -31.12 -27.77
C LYS A 485 -13.83 -31.93 -28.77
N GLU A 486 -12.81 -32.63 -28.31
CA GLU A 486 -11.98 -33.55 -29.11
C GLU A 486 -12.64 -34.93 -29.26
N ASN A 487 -13.86 -35.13 -28.73
CA ASN A 487 -14.57 -36.41 -28.66
C ASN A 487 -13.78 -37.50 -27.91
N CYS A 488 -12.88 -37.12 -26.99
CA CYS A 488 -12.09 -38.04 -26.19
C CYS A 488 -12.84 -38.49 -24.92
N PHE A 489 -14.02 -39.09 -25.09
CA PHE A 489 -14.95 -39.42 -24.00
C PHE A 489 -14.35 -40.30 -22.90
N PHE A 490 -13.56 -41.31 -23.24
CA PHE A 490 -12.86 -42.12 -22.25
C PHE A 490 -11.93 -41.28 -21.36
N LYS A 491 -11.13 -40.40 -21.97
CA LYS A 491 -10.21 -39.50 -21.28
C LYS A 491 -10.97 -38.52 -20.38
N ALA A 492 -12.16 -38.08 -20.82
CA ALA A 492 -13.04 -37.21 -20.04
C ALA A 492 -13.55 -37.91 -18.76
N LEU A 493 -13.99 -39.17 -18.85
CA LEU A 493 -14.41 -39.95 -17.68
C LEU A 493 -13.25 -40.23 -16.72
N CYS A 494 -12.09 -40.58 -17.26
CA CYS A 494 -10.88 -40.71 -16.47
C CYS A 494 -10.57 -39.39 -15.75
N TYR A 495 -10.64 -38.25 -16.43
CA TYR A 495 -10.42 -36.93 -15.81
C TYR A 495 -11.35 -36.67 -14.61
N LEU A 496 -12.63 -37.03 -14.72
CA LEU A 496 -13.61 -36.91 -13.64
C LEU A 496 -13.27 -37.80 -12.43
N LYS A 497 -12.62 -38.94 -12.64
CA LYS A 497 -12.12 -39.83 -11.60
C LYS A 497 -10.67 -39.57 -11.20
N GLU A 498 -10.13 -38.39 -11.52
CA GLU A 498 -8.73 -38.04 -11.27
C GLU A 498 -7.73 -39.03 -11.89
N TYR A 499 -8.20 -39.71 -12.93
CA TYR A 499 -7.55 -40.82 -13.61
C TYR A 499 -7.21 -41.99 -12.69
N ASP A 500 -7.94 -42.17 -11.59
CA ASP A 500 -7.82 -43.33 -10.71
C ASP A 500 -8.81 -44.43 -11.13
N LEU A 501 -8.35 -45.39 -11.93
CA LEU A 501 -9.11 -46.61 -12.27
C LEU A 501 -8.66 -47.82 -11.44
N SER A 502 -8.00 -47.60 -10.30
CA SER A 502 -7.63 -48.68 -9.39
C SER A 502 -8.80 -49.55 -8.92
N PRO A 503 -10.04 -49.04 -8.72
CA PRO A 503 -11.16 -49.89 -8.34
C PRO A 503 -11.53 -50.88 -9.45
N MET A 504 -11.34 -50.49 -10.72
CA MET A 504 -11.55 -51.37 -11.86
C MET A 504 -10.56 -52.54 -11.84
N ILE A 505 -9.28 -52.28 -11.56
CA ILE A 505 -8.28 -53.36 -11.40
C ILE A 505 -8.71 -54.34 -10.30
N LEU A 506 -9.14 -53.82 -9.15
CA LEU A 506 -9.58 -54.65 -8.03
C LEU A 506 -10.81 -55.50 -8.38
N ALA A 507 -11.75 -54.95 -9.15
CA ALA A 507 -12.96 -55.66 -9.57
C ALA A 507 -12.68 -56.75 -10.63
N THR A 508 -11.66 -56.56 -11.47
CA THR A 508 -11.32 -57.51 -12.54
C THR A 508 -10.19 -58.47 -12.18
N GLU A 509 -9.59 -58.39 -10.99
CA GLU A 509 -8.50 -59.29 -10.59
C GLU A 509 -8.99 -60.72 -10.31
N PRO A 510 -8.28 -61.76 -10.80
CA PRO A 510 -8.57 -63.14 -10.45
C PRO A 510 -8.57 -63.33 -8.93
N SER A 511 -9.76 -63.51 -8.38
CA SER A 511 -10.07 -63.45 -6.94
C SER A 511 -9.16 -64.27 -6.01
N ALA A 512 -8.40 -65.26 -6.50
CA ALA A 512 -7.51 -66.07 -5.69
C ALA A 512 -6.35 -65.27 -5.07
N SER A 513 -5.72 -64.35 -5.81
CA SER A 513 -4.60 -63.53 -5.30
C SER A 513 -5.12 -62.46 -4.35
N LEU A 514 -6.21 -61.79 -4.73
CA LEU A 514 -6.88 -60.79 -3.89
C LEU A 514 -7.41 -61.38 -2.57
N ALA A 515 -8.03 -62.56 -2.60
CA ALA A 515 -8.52 -63.23 -1.41
C ALA A 515 -7.38 -63.57 -0.46
N LYS A 516 -6.25 -64.06 -0.98
CA LYS A 516 -5.06 -64.34 -0.15
C LYS A 516 -4.48 -63.06 0.45
N ALA A 517 -4.38 -62.00 -0.35
CA ALA A 517 -3.87 -60.70 0.07
C ALA A 517 -4.74 -60.01 1.14
N SER A 518 -6.05 -60.22 1.10
CA SER A 518 -6.99 -59.66 2.08
C SER A 518 -6.76 -60.14 3.52
N ASN A 519 -6.05 -61.26 3.72
CA ASN A 519 -5.70 -61.76 5.06
C ASN A 519 -4.73 -60.82 5.79
N TYR A 520 -3.89 -60.10 5.05
CA TYR A 520 -2.82 -59.26 5.60
C TYR A 520 -2.84 -57.80 5.11
N LEU A 521 -3.61 -57.46 4.08
CA LEU A 521 -3.86 -56.09 3.65
C LEU A 521 -5.31 -55.70 3.92
N ASN A 522 -5.52 -54.51 4.48
CA ASN A 522 -6.86 -53.93 4.54
C ASN A 522 -7.26 -53.34 3.18
N GLU A 523 -8.55 -53.01 3.03
CA GLU A 523 -9.11 -52.45 1.79
C GLU A 523 -8.37 -51.18 1.33
N SER A 524 -7.98 -50.31 2.26
CA SER A 524 -7.25 -49.09 1.96
C SER A 524 -5.85 -49.36 1.38
N SER A 525 -5.16 -50.38 1.89
CA SER A 525 -3.86 -50.82 1.40
C SER A 525 -3.96 -51.47 0.02
N LEU A 526 -4.94 -52.33 -0.20
CA LEU A 526 -5.21 -52.91 -1.52
C LEU A 526 -5.50 -51.83 -2.56
N LYS A 527 -6.33 -50.85 -2.19
CA LYS A 527 -6.59 -49.68 -3.04
C LYS A 527 -5.31 -48.92 -3.38
N ARG A 528 -4.43 -48.65 -2.42
CA ARG A 528 -3.15 -47.96 -2.69
C ARG A 528 -2.23 -48.77 -3.59
N VAL A 529 -2.16 -50.08 -3.44
CA VAL A 529 -1.37 -50.94 -4.31
C VAL A 529 -1.92 -50.92 -5.74
N ALA A 530 -3.24 -51.04 -5.89
CA ALA A 530 -3.90 -50.93 -7.19
C ALA A 530 -3.69 -49.54 -7.82
N GLN A 531 -3.78 -48.46 -7.04
CA GLN A 531 -3.46 -47.10 -7.48
C GLN A 531 -2.02 -46.97 -7.97
N ARG A 532 -1.05 -47.58 -7.29
CA ARG A 532 0.36 -47.57 -7.70
C ARG A 532 0.58 -48.35 -8.99
N ALA A 533 -0.02 -49.53 -9.10
CA ALA A 533 0.03 -50.33 -10.34
C ALA A 533 -0.56 -49.52 -11.50
N TRP A 534 -1.75 -48.93 -11.29
CA TRP A 534 -2.42 -48.08 -12.27
C TRP A 534 -1.60 -46.85 -12.64
N LYS A 535 -0.92 -46.21 -11.68
CA LYS A 535 -0.14 -44.99 -11.92
C LYS A 535 0.92 -45.16 -13.03
N LYS A 536 1.49 -46.36 -13.16
CA LYS A 536 2.46 -46.67 -14.22
C LYS A 536 1.84 -46.60 -15.62
N HIS A 537 0.58 -46.98 -15.76
CA HIS A 537 -0.20 -46.88 -17.00
C HIS A 537 -0.89 -45.52 -17.16
N PHE A 538 -1.21 -44.84 -16.06
CA PHE A 538 -1.75 -43.48 -16.05
C PHE A 538 -0.84 -42.46 -16.76
N ASP A 539 0.47 -42.50 -16.50
CA ASP A 539 1.42 -41.55 -17.11
C ASP A 539 1.43 -41.70 -18.65
N PHE A 540 1.19 -42.93 -19.15
CA PHE A 540 0.99 -43.19 -20.58
C PHE A 540 -0.32 -42.56 -21.08
N LEU A 541 -1.47 -42.86 -20.45
CA LEU A 541 -2.79 -42.32 -20.83
C LEU A 541 -2.85 -40.79 -20.84
N LYS A 542 -2.10 -40.12 -19.97
CA LYS A 542 -2.08 -38.65 -19.90
C LYS A 542 -1.42 -38.01 -21.13
N THR A 543 -0.41 -38.68 -21.70
CA THR A 543 0.41 -38.14 -22.78
C THR A 543 -0.11 -38.47 -24.18
N GLU A 544 -0.98 -39.47 -24.31
CA GLU A 544 -1.52 -39.85 -25.62
C GLU A 544 -2.61 -38.86 -26.09
N GLU A 545 -2.51 -38.47 -27.37
CA GLU A 545 -3.43 -37.52 -28.02
C GLU A 545 -4.74 -38.19 -28.48
N SER A 546 -4.74 -39.49 -28.74
CA SER A 546 -5.91 -40.24 -29.22
C SER A 546 -6.15 -41.53 -28.44
N PHE A 547 -7.41 -41.90 -28.21
CA PHE A 547 -7.77 -43.18 -27.59
C PHE A 547 -7.52 -44.33 -28.57
N ASP A 548 -6.49 -45.14 -28.30
CA ASP A 548 -6.20 -46.38 -29.03
C ASP A 548 -6.61 -47.58 -28.18
N SER A 549 -7.74 -48.19 -28.54
CA SER A 549 -8.32 -49.34 -27.84
C SER A 549 -7.31 -50.47 -27.63
N ALA A 550 -6.57 -50.87 -28.68
CA ALA A 550 -5.66 -52.00 -28.61
C ALA A 550 -4.45 -51.73 -27.70
N LYS A 551 -3.94 -50.48 -27.68
CA LYS A 551 -2.87 -50.09 -26.74
C LYS A 551 -3.38 -50.03 -25.31
N ASN A 552 -4.60 -49.54 -25.09
CA ASN A 552 -5.20 -49.46 -23.76
C ASN A 552 -5.49 -50.84 -23.18
N THR A 553 -6.04 -51.76 -23.98
CA THR A 553 -6.21 -53.16 -23.59
C THR A 553 -4.88 -53.80 -23.20
N ARG A 554 -3.82 -53.59 -24.00
CA ARG A 554 -2.48 -54.10 -23.68
C ARG A 554 -1.94 -53.50 -22.38
N GLY A 555 -2.00 -52.18 -22.23
CA GLY A 555 -1.50 -51.51 -21.04
C GLY A 555 -2.30 -51.85 -19.79
N PHE A 556 -3.60 -52.11 -19.91
CA PHE A 556 -4.42 -52.66 -18.85
C PHE A 556 -3.98 -54.06 -18.46
N GLN A 557 -3.81 -54.97 -19.42
CA GLN A 557 -3.30 -56.33 -19.17
C GLN A 557 -1.91 -56.30 -18.50
N GLU A 558 -1.01 -55.42 -18.95
CA GLU A 558 0.31 -55.23 -18.33
C GLU A 558 0.20 -54.72 -16.88
N THR A 559 -0.71 -53.78 -16.64
CA THR A 559 -1.00 -53.26 -15.29
C THR A 559 -1.57 -54.34 -14.39
N HIS A 560 -2.46 -55.15 -14.94
CA HIS A 560 -3.13 -56.24 -14.25
C HIS A 560 -2.12 -57.35 -13.87
N ASN A 561 -1.27 -57.74 -14.82
CA ASN A 561 -0.14 -58.63 -14.59
C ASN A 561 0.83 -58.08 -13.54
N TYR A 562 1.16 -56.79 -13.61
CA TYR A 562 2.03 -56.16 -12.61
C TYR A 562 1.39 -56.13 -11.23
N PHE A 563 0.10 -55.81 -11.13
CA PHE A 563 -0.64 -55.86 -9.86
C PHE A 563 -0.63 -57.28 -9.28
N GLY A 564 -0.88 -58.31 -10.09
CA GLY A 564 -0.76 -59.71 -9.67
C GLY A 564 0.65 -60.08 -9.17
N GLN A 565 1.71 -59.63 -9.87
CA GLN A 565 3.10 -59.83 -9.43
C GLN A 565 3.37 -59.16 -8.07
N VAL A 566 2.83 -57.96 -7.84
CA VAL A 566 2.96 -57.27 -6.55
C VAL A 566 2.25 -58.06 -5.44
N LEU A 567 1.03 -58.54 -5.69
CA LEU A 567 0.28 -59.31 -4.70
C LEU A 567 1.02 -60.61 -4.36
N ALA A 568 1.55 -61.32 -5.36
CA ALA A 568 2.37 -62.50 -5.16
C ALA A 568 3.64 -62.19 -4.36
N LYS A 569 4.31 -61.07 -4.63
CA LYS A 569 5.52 -60.67 -3.90
C LYS A 569 5.23 -60.32 -2.45
N LEU A 570 4.10 -59.68 -2.17
CA LEU A 570 3.64 -59.39 -0.81
C LEU A 570 3.27 -60.68 -0.05
N ASP A 571 2.71 -61.67 -0.75
CA ASP A 571 2.41 -62.98 -0.18
C ASP A 571 3.69 -63.78 0.18
N GLU A 572 4.66 -63.79 -0.73
CA GLU A 572 6.00 -64.33 -0.47
C GLU A 572 6.64 -63.64 0.75
N TYR A 573 6.53 -62.31 0.84
CA TYR A 573 7.07 -61.56 1.95
C TYR A 573 6.35 -61.87 3.26
N SER A 574 5.02 -62.03 3.24
CA SER A 574 4.25 -62.46 4.40
C SER A 574 4.74 -63.80 4.91
N THR A 575 4.88 -64.78 4.02
CA THR A 575 5.38 -66.13 4.35
C THR A 575 6.79 -66.06 4.94
N TRP A 576 7.66 -65.22 4.37
CA TRP A 576 9.01 -65.01 4.86
C TRP A 576 9.04 -64.35 6.25
N LEU A 577 8.18 -63.36 6.50
CA LEU A 577 8.04 -62.70 7.80
C LEU A 577 7.55 -63.68 8.87
N ASP A 578 6.60 -64.55 8.52
CA ASP A 578 6.13 -65.62 9.42
C ASP A 578 7.27 -66.59 9.76
N ALA A 579 8.07 -67.01 8.78
CA ALA A 579 9.24 -67.85 9.01
C ALA A 579 10.30 -67.15 9.89
N LYS A 580 10.58 -65.86 9.67
CA LYS A 580 11.49 -65.08 10.54
C LYS A 580 10.93 -64.91 11.95
N ARG A 581 9.62 -64.76 12.12
CA ARG A 581 8.95 -64.72 13.43
C ARG A 581 9.10 -66.06 14.16
N GLU A 582 8.91 -67.18 13.47
CA GLU A 582 9.07 -68.53 14.06
C GLU A 582 10.54 -68.85 14.39
N ALA A 583 11.49 -68.33 13.60
CA ALA A 583 12.92 -68.53 13.81
C ALA A 583 13.53 -67.62 14.89
N ALA A 584 12.81 -66.58 15.34
CA ALA A 584 13.28 -65.65 16.36
C ALA A 584 13.48 -66.37 17.70
N LYS A 585 14.73 -66.42 18.19
CA LYS A 585 15.10 -67.14 19.42
C LYS A 585 15.63 -66.21 20.51
N SER A 586 16.16 -65.06 20.12
CA SER A 586 16.68 -64.09 21.08
C SER A 586 15.56 -63.21 21.65
N GLU A 587 15.75 -62.74 22.89
CA GLU A 587 14.81 -61.84 23.56
C GLU A 587 14.60 -60.53 22.78
N GLU A 588 15.64 -60.04 22.11
CA GLU A 588 15.60 -58.83 21.29
C GLU A 588 14.83 -59.03 19.96
N GLU A 589 15.02 -60.17 19.27
CA GLU A 589 14.23 -60.51 18.08
C GLU A 589 12.75 -60.75 18.44
N LEU A 590 12.49 -61.47 19.53
CA LEU A 590 11.13 -61.67 20.03
C LEU A 590 10.45 -60.35 20.36
N ARG A 591 11.21 -59.35 20.83
CA ARG A 591 10.70 -57.99 21.12
C ARG A 591 10.13 -57.30 19.89
N VAL A 592 10.72 -57.51 18.70
CA VAL A 592 10.21 -56.96 17.43
C VAL A 592 8.82 -57.53 17.11
N TRP A 593 8.58 -58.79 17.46
CA TRP A 593 7.35 -59.54 17.14
C TRP A 593 6.29 -59.53 18.25
N GLN A 594 6.52 -58.82 19.37
CA GLN A 594 5.58 -58.76 20.51
C GLN A 594 4.19 -58.22 20.14
N ASN A 595 4.07 -57.47 19.05
CA ASN A 595 2.77 -57.06 18.51
C ASN A 595 2.26 -58.14 17.53
N THR A 596 1.11 -58.75 17.85
CA THR A 596 0.46 -59.78 17.02
C THR A 596 0.13 -59.31 15.61
N ASP A 597 -0.03 -58.00 15.40
CA ASP A 597 -0.27 -57.39 14.09
C ASP A 597 1.01 -56.87 13.42
N LYS A 598 2.21 -57.19 13.91
CA LYS A 598 3.45 -56.63 13.37
C LYS A 598 3.70 -57.01 11.91
N VAL A 599 3.45 -58.27 11.54
CA VAL A 599 3.56 -58.76 10.14
C VAL A 599 2.61 -57.96 9.24
N ARG A 600 1.35 -57.82 9.67
CA ARG A 600 0.32 -57.03 8.98
C ARG A 600 0.73 -55.56 8.86
N SER A 601 1.24 -54.94 9.92
CA SER A 601 1.75 -53.56 9.90
C SER A 601 2.89 -53.39 8.90
N MET A 602 3.85 -54.31 8.88
CA MET A 602 4.98 -54.28 7.94
C MET A 602 4.54 -54.41 6.48
N LEU A 603 3.59 -55.31 6.19
CA LEU A 603 3.00 -55.43 4.86
C LEU A 603 2.20 -54.20 4.46
N GLN A 604 1.45 -53.64 5.41
CA GLN A 604 0.74 -52.37 5.23
C GLN A 604 1.72 -51.21 5.00
N ASP A 605 2.89 -51.18 5.64
CA ASP A 605 3.89 -50.15 5.42
C ASP A 605 4.47 -50.23 3.99
N VAL A 606 4.77 -51.43 3.49
CA VAL A 606 5.16 -51.63 2.09
C VAL A 606 4.06 -51.16 1.13
N ALA A 607 2.81 -51.57 1.39
CA ALA A 607 1.64 -51.24 0.56
C ALA A 607 1.27 -49.74 0.61
N ASN A 608 1.32 -49.12 1.79
CA ASN A 608 0.80 -47.77 2.05
C ASN A 608 1.86 -46.67 1.94
N GLY A 609 3.13 -46.99 2.23
CA GLY A 609 3.93 -46.09 3.05
C GLY A 609 5.40 -45.93 2.71
N TYR A 610 5.81 -46.06 1.44
CA TYR A 610 7.15 -45.61 1.05
C TYR A 610 7.19 -44.69 -0.15
N ASP A 611 8.28 -43.93 -0.24
CA ASP A 611 8.78 -43.32 -1.47
C ASP A 611 8.60 -44.34 -2.61
N PRO A 612 8.04 -43.94 -3.78
CA PRO A 612 7.95 -44.81 -4.96
C PRO A 612 9.20 -45.64 -5.26
N ARG A 613 10.37 -45.13 -4.87
CA ARG A 613 11.66 -45.82 -5.02
C ARG A 613 11.84 -47.05 -4.12
N VAL A 614 11.37 -47.02 -2.87
CA VAL A 614 11.44 -48.19 -1.96
C VAL A 614 10.48 -49.28 -2.41
N PHE A 615 9.31 -48.90 -2.91
CA PHE A 615 8.37 -49.88 -3.46
C PHE A 615 8.96 -50.57 -4.71
N SER A 616 9.60 -49.80 -5.59
CA SER A 616 10.35 -50.37 -6.71
C SER A 616 11.47 -51.30 -6.22
N TYR A 617 12.14 -50.97 -5.13
CA TYR A 617 13.18 -51.81 -4.54
C TYR A 617 12.63 -53.13 -4.03
N PHE A 618 11.53 -53.10 -3.26
CA PHE A 618 10.84 -54.28 -2.76
C PHE A 618 10.47 -55.25 -3.88
N MET A 619 10.10 -54.72 -5.05
CA MET A 619 9.73 -55.53 -6.21
C MET A 619 10.92 -56.25 -6.88
N THR A 620 12.16 -55.82 -6.67
CA THR A 620 13.32 -56.35 -7.41
C THR A 620 14.40 -57.00 -6.54
N HIS A 621 14.29 -56.96 -5.20
CA HIS A 621 15.35 -57.42 -4.29
C HIS A 621 14.84 -58.39 -3.23
N ASP A 622 15.79 -58.91 -2.43
CA ASP A 622 15.51 -59.79 -1.30
C ASP A 622 14.84 -59.04 -0.13
N PHE A 623 14.08 -59.80 0.66
CA PHE A 623 13.26 -59.33 1.76
C PHE A 623 14.07 -58.85 2.97
N GLU A 624 15.33 -59.28 3.11
CA GLU A 624 16.20 -58.92 4.25
C GLU A 624 16.42 -57.42 4.38
N LEU A 625 16.69 -56.72 3.28
CA LEU A 625 16.95 -55.28 3.31
C LEU A 625 15.68 -54.47 3.57
N THR A 626 14.53 -54.92 3.05
CA THR A 626 13.22 -54.32 3.36
C THR A 626 12.86 -54.51 4.83
N PHE A 627 13.10 -55.70 5.38
CA PHE A 627 12.87 -56.00 6.79
C PHE A 627 13.79 -55.21 7.71
N LYS A 628 15.08 -55.10 7.36
CA LYS A 628 16.04 -54.28 8.10
C LYS A 628 15.60 -52.82 8.13
N TYR A 629 15.16 -52.27 7.00
CA TYR A 629 14.60 -50.92 6.93
C TYR A 629 13.37 -50.73 7.82
N GLN A 630 12.52 -51.74 7.98
CA GLN A 630 11.31 -51.69 8.80
C GLN A 630 11.54 -51.86 10.31
N THR A 631 12.66 -52.47 10.69
CA THR A 631 12.94 -52.86 12.09
C THR A 631 14.05 -52.03 12.72
N ASP A 632 15.04 -51.63 11.93
CA ASP A 632 16.17 -50.85 12.39
C ASP A 632 15.92 -49.36 12.14
N SER A 633 15.52 -48.65 13.19
CA SER A 633 15.31 -47.19 13.14
C SER A 633 16.55 -46.38 12.75
N SER A 634 17.76 -46.97 12.84
CA SER A 634 19.00 -46.35 12.41
C SER A 634 19.29 -46.57 10.92
N PHE A 635 18.62 -47.54 10.29
CA PHE A 635 18.80 -47.89 8.90
C PHE A 635 18.06 -46.91 7.99
N ARG A 636 18.82 -46.02 7.33
CA ARG A 636 18.24 -44.99 6.45
C ARG A 636 18.07 -45.50 5.02
N TYR A 637 17.17 -44.85 4.28
CA TYR A 637 16.94 -45.15 2.86
C TYR A 637 18.24 -45.06 2.03
N GLU A 638 19.13 -44.12 2.38
CA GLU A 638 20.43 -43.95 1.75
C GLU A 638 21.33 -45.18 1.91
N GLN A 639 21.20 -45.94 2.99
CA GLN A 639 21.96 -47.18 3.21
C GLN A 639 21.37 -48.33 2.38
N MET A 640 20.05 -48.40 2.24
CA MET A 640 19.37 -49.29 1.29
C MET A 640 19.83 -49.01 -0.16
N ARG A 641 19.99 -47.72 -0.51
CA ARG A 641 20.53 -47.28 -1.80
C ARG A 641 22.04 -47.53 -1.97
N LEU A 642 22.82 -47.52 -0.90
CA LEU A 642 24.27 -47.78 -0.97
C LEU A 642 24.57 -49.28 -1.13
N GLY A 643 23.76 -50.16 -0.51
CA GLY A 643 23.81 -51.60 -0.80
C GLY A 643 23.58 -51.88 -2.29
N TRP A 644 22.68 -51.13 -2.93
CA TRP A 644 22.42 -51.23 -4.37
C TRP A 644 23.66 -50.96 -5.25
N ALA A 645 24.53 -50.03 -4.85
CA ALA A 645 25.74 -49.70 -5.61
C ALA A 645 26.90 -50.70 -5.40
N GLN A 646 26.76 -51.65 -4.46
CA GLN A 646 27.79 -52.62 -4.13
C GLN A 646 27.49 -54.03 -4.70
N GLU A 647 26.24 -54.32 -5.08
CA GLU A 647 25.81 -55.62 -5.62
C GLU A 647 25.65 -55.66 -7.15
N GLY A 648 25.70 -54.51 -7.83
CA GLY A 648 25.72 -54.41 -9.30
C GLY A 648 27.07 -53.94 -9.81
#